data_AF-A0A7C3SAK5-F1
#
_entry.id   AF-A0A7C3SAK5-F1
#
_cell.length_a   1.000
_cell.length_b   1.000
_cell.length_c   1.000
_cell.angle_alpha   90.00
_cell.angle_beta   90.00
_cell.angle_gamma   90.00
#
_symmetry.space_group_name_H-M   'P 1'
#
loop_
_entity.id
_entity.type
_entity.pdbx_description
1 polymer ?
#
loop_
_entity_poly.entity_id
_entity_poly.type
_entity_poly.pdbx_seq_one_letter_code
_entity_poly.pdbx_strand_id
1 'polypeptide(L)'
;MMKVFVRLEVVLVVVAVVVSFASSQSAKPITDWLVCGPFPFERGLPQFLADQLTEHGGEVNIRPKEGMTHSVKGLGKVSWQRHRAPDGVLDFVTLMAKQVGEERPKFWQLRYGLAYAYTEIQSERPQRALLLLGSEDWLSVWLNGELVHESFVYRHLVQDKDAVLVNLRKGTNRLLVKVARIAGGWGVSAKIVMPINRKLFVKTERYSPCPPDGNMFVPEIREGETVPVWGCLTVVNMSEQTLPFVAAQVRENEWFAETSEQIGGLTSGESSQLPFLIAPKRPIKPDESPRLYLVIRTTGEQQEFDLPVTVRQRDEPFFTTHRSRIDGSVQPMTLLVPPDYNPQCSYPLVVALHGSKGCLIGHAFSVKPDFIIVAPHGRGQTGYRDFGEVDVFEAMEEVKRRYRIDEDRIYLTGHSMGGGGTFRLAVRYPHLWAAIAPMASAGARPFEWLRNLLHIPTLFYHGSEDEVVPVQMAREAANYIRQLGYNFRYEEVEGKPHWWGVDFPEMFTFFAQHRKTKSPDRIVFWTNDPRANRAYWLEIADFDDYTKPASVEAQVTWDKGHGARLILKTENVREVKLRLEDAPEALKQLPLLADWNGCKAVVTQKSTNGSVRLRFQDPLIGVLVSENESSRFWQWQRDGVATHVTSEKPRKSLKTPQRCGPATDVFTAPFTVAFDATSEGANLAAKQLQHWWQNYALGVCKLIPFRNGEELRKLMASADEHLIVFRKVSAGTRYSEIAFGRDGVFLGKQRFSGKDIAVRVLLPNPSNPQVYLLINAGMTDEALRLLMRIPMDIGQPYDYLVANERFLKDGLKGILSIGRWSREWGKR
;
A
#
# COMPACT_ATOMS: atom_id res chain seq x y z
N MET A 1 43.07 -82.04 -6.29
CA MET A 1 42.78 -81.93 -4.85
C MET A 1 42.35 -80.50 -4.55
N MET A 2 41.18 -80.31 -3.91
CA MET A 2 40.81 -79.30 -2.88
C MET A 2 41.47 -77.90 -2.94
N LYS A 3 40.81 -76.74 -2.79
CA LYS A 3 39.53 -76.26 -2.20
C LYS A 3 39.34 -74.82 -2.74
N VAL A 4 38.19 -74.45 -3.31
CA VAL A 4 37.09 -73.69 -2.68
C VAL A 4 37.52 -72.58 -1.70
N PHE A 5 37.29 -71.32 -2.08
CA PHE A 5 36.66 -70.33 -1.21
C PHE A 5 35.73 -69.41 -2.03
N VAL A 6 34.48 -69.38 -1.59
CA VAL A 6 33.33 -68.65 -2.13
C VAL A 6 33.47 -67.17 -1.77
N ARG A 7 33.31 -66.26 -2.74
CA ARG A 7 33.00 -64.85 -2.49
C ARG A 7 31.52 -64.64 -2.81
N LEU A 8 30.73 -64.29 -1.80
CA LEU A 8 29.35 -63.85 -1.97
C LEU A 8 29.35 -62.54 -2.77
N GLU A 9 28.72 -62.55 -3.94
CA GLU A 9 28.21 -61.35 -4.59
C GLU A 9 26.90 -60.94 -3.92
N VAL A 10 26.90 -59.80 -3.22
CA VAL A 10 25.67 -59.11 -2.85
C VAL A 10 25.29 -58.23 -4.04
N VAL A 11 24.34 -58.71 -4.82
CA VAL A 11 23.64 -57.90 -5.84
C VAL A 11 22.79 -56.88 -5.09
N LEU A 12 23.29 -55.64 -5.00
CA LEU A 12 22.50 -54.51 -4.54
C LEU A 12 21.55 -54.14 -5.69
N VAL A 13 20.32 -54.67 -5.64
CA VAL A 13 19.21 -54.21 -6.47
C VAL A 13 18.91 -52.78 -6.06
N VAL A 14 19.44 -51.80 -6.79
CA VAL A 14 18.99 -50.41 -6.72
C VAL A 14 17.57 -50.41 -7.28
N VAL A 15 16.59 -50.54 -6.39
CA VAL A 15 15.21 -50.19 -6.68
C VAL A 15 15.22 -48.69 -6.95
N ALA A 16 15.25 -48.33 -8.23
CA ALA A 16 14.89 -47.00 -8.68
C ALA A 16 13.44 -46.77 -8.25
N VAL A 17 13.25 -46.16 -7.08
CA VAL A 17 11.98 -45.55 -6.72
C VAL A 17 11.80 -44.42 -7.73
N VAL A 18 11.05 -44.71 -8.79
CA VAL A 18 10.41 -43.70 -9.61
C VAL A 18 9.48 -42.96 -8.67
N VAL A 19 9.98 -41.88 -8.06
CA VAL A 19 9.14 -40.88 -7.43
C VAL A 19 8.35 -40.28 -8.57
N SER A 20 7.13 -40.78 -8.75
CA SER A 20 6.13 -40.12 -9.57
C SER A 20 5.95 -38.73 -8.95
N PHE A 21 6.50 -37.71 -9.61
CA PHE A 21 6.08 -36.34 -9.38
C PHE A 21 4.58 -36.35 -9.62
N ALA A 22 3.79 -36.40 -8.53
CA ALA A 22 2.34 -36.30 -8.63
C ALA A 22 2.06 -35.01 -9.40
N SER A 23 1.50 -35.15 -10.61
CA SER A 23 1.24 -34.01 -11.48
C SER A 23 0.52 -32.94 -10.66
N SER A 24 1.01 -31.70 -10.76
CA SER A 24 0.27 -30.56 -10.24
C SER A 24 -1.13 -30.63 -10.84
N GLN A 25 -2.14 -30.29 -10.04
CA GLN A 25 -3.50 -30.23 -10.54
C GLN A 25 -3.55 -29.12 -11.60
N SER A 26 -3.50 -29.50 -12.87
CA SER A 26 -3.26 -28.55 -13.96
C SER A 26 -4.48 -27.66 -14.20
N ALA A 27 -4.31 -26.35 -14.06
CA ALA A 27 -5.31 -25.37 -14.48
C ALA A 27 -5.40 -25.35 -16.00
N LYS A 28 -6.62 -25.48 -16.55
CA LYS A 28 -6.85 -25.44 -18.00
C LYS A 28 -7.21 -24.03 -18.43
N PRO A 29 -6.51 -23.42 -19.40
CA PRO A 29 -6.90 -22.15 -19.98
C PRO A 29 -8.30 -22.21 -20.58
N ILE A 30 -9.07 -21.14 -20.40
CA ILE A 30 -10.34 -20.96 -21.12
C ILE A 30 -10.00 -20.25 -22.44
N THR A 31 -10.15 -20.98 -23.55
CA THR A 31 -9.59 -20.56 -24.84
C THR A 31 -10.59 -19.90 -25.77
N ASP A 32 -11.87 -20.18 -25.65
CA ASP A 32 -12.87 -19.78 -26.64
C ASP A 32 -13.85 -18.77 -26.04
N TRP A 33 -13.92 -17.59 -26.66
CA TRP A 33 -14.67 -16.45 -26.15
C TRP A 33 -15.51 -15.79 -27.23
N LEU A 34 -16.68 -15.29 -26.83
CA LEU A 34 -17.34 -14.18 -27.49
C LEU A 34 -16.92 -12.89 -26.77
N VAL A 35 -16.49 -11.87 -27.51
CA VAL A 35 -16.03 -10.59 -26.94
C VAL A 35 -16.81 -9.43 -27.56
N CYS A 36 -17.18 -8.45 -26.74
CA CYS A 36 -17.92 -7.27 -27.18
C CYS A 36 -17.43 -5.99 -26.47
N GLY A 37 -17.29 -4.92 -27.25
CA GLY A 37 -16.93 -3.58 -26.80
C GLY A 37 -16.37 -2.73 -27.96
N PRO A 38 -15.63 -1.64 -27.69
CA PRO A 38 -15.51 -1.02 -26.38
C PRO A 38 -16.80 -0.28 -26.01
N PHE A 39 -17.06 -0.15 -24.72
CA PHE A 39 -18.08 0.74 -24.18
C PHE A 39 -17.37 1.92 -23.46
N PRO A 40 -17.21 3.08 -24.11
CA PRO A 40 -16.49 4.21 -23.54
C PRO A 40 -17.19 4.79 -22.32
N PHE A 41 -16.42 5.34 -21.38
CA PHE A 41 -16.95 6.09 -20.25
C PHE A 41 -16.04 7.28 -19.89
N GLU A 42 -16.51 8.22 -19.08
CA GLU A 42 -15.68 9.28 -18.49
C GLU A 42 -15.15 8.83 -17.12
N ARG A 43 -13.97 9.33 -16.68
CA ARG A 43 -13.36 8.93 -15.41
C ARG A 43 -14.31 9.06 -14.22
N GLY A 44 -14.94 7.96 -13.81
CA GLY A 44 -15.84 7.92 -12.66
C GLY A 44 -16.26 6.50 -12.32
N LEU A 45 -16.09 6.13 -11.03
CA LEU A 45 -16.53 4.84 -10.48
C LEU A 45 -17.99 4.47 -10.86
N PRO A 46 -18.95 5.40 -10.91
CA PRO A 46 -20.31 5.07 -11.31
C PRO A 46 -20.49 4.44 -12.69
N GLN A 47 -19.70 4.90 -13.67
CA GLN A 47 -19.88 4.48 -15.05
C GLN A 47 -19.34 3.07 -15.29
N PHE A 48 -18.45 2.58 -14.41
CA PHE A 48 -18.04 1.17 -14.40
C PHE A 48 -19.15 0.22 -14.00
N LEU A 49 -19.94 0.61 -12.99
CA LEU A 49 -21.01 -0.21 -12.46
C LEU A 49 -22.23 -0.25 -13.39
N ALA A 50 -22.23 0.56 -14.45
CA ALA A 50 -23.27 0.56 -15.44
C ALA A 50 -23.29 -0.77 -16.22
N ASP A 51 -24.47 -1.36 -16.29
CA ASP A 51 -24.76 -2.50 -17.15
C ASP A 51 -24.93 -2.01 -18.59
N GLN A 52 -23.96 -2.31 -19.45
CA GLN A 52 -23.98 -1.92 -20.87
C GLN A 52 -24.76 -2.89 -21.74
N LEU A 53 -25.29 -3.99 -21.18
CA LEU A 53 -25.92 -5.09 -21.91
C LEU A 53 -27.44 -5.10 -21.77
N THR A 54 -28.03 -4.02 -21.23
CA THR A 54 -29.46 -3.92 -20.91
C THR A 54 -30.39 -4.14 -22.11
N GLU A 55 -29.96 -3.82 -23.34
CA GLU A 55 -30.71 -4.10 -24.58
C GLU A 55 -31.08 -5.58 -24.75
N HIS A 56 -30.27 -6.49 -24.18
CA HIS A 56 -30.40 -7.94 -24.34
C HIS A 56 -30.46 -8.67 -22.99
N GLY A 57 -31.10 -8.05 -22.00
CA GLY A 57 -31.38 -8.64 -20.68
C GLY A 57 -30.33 -8.39 -19.60
N GLY A 58 -29.30 -7.60 -19.90
CA GLY A 58 -28.27 -7.19 -18.93
C GLY A 58 -27.26 -8.27 -18.57
N GLU A 59 -26.31 -7.92 -17.71
CA GLU A 59 -25.18 -8.76 -17.25
C GLU A 59 -25.65 -10.11 -16.66
N VAL A 60 -26.84 -10.13 -16.05
CA VAL A 60 -27.43 -11.33 -15.43
C VAL A 60 -27.99 -12.30 -16.48
N ASN A 61 -28.70 -11.78 -17.49
CA ASN A 61 -29.49 -12.62 -18.40
C ASN A 61 -28.92 -12.75 -19.81
N ILE A 62 -27.84 -12.05 -20.15
CA ILE A 62 -27.25 -12.08 -21.50
C ILE A 62 -26.93 -13.51 -21.96
N ARG A 63 -27.38 -13.82 -23.19
CA ARG A 63 -27.09 -15.06 -23.94
C ARG A 63 -26.51 -14.66 -25.31
N PRO A 64 -25.26 -14.16 -25.35
CA PRO A 64 -24.75 -13.54 -26.57
C PRO A 64 -24.53 -14.59 -27.66
N LYS A 65 -24.73 -14.16 -28.90
CA LYS A 65 -24.40 -14.92 -30.10
C LYS A 65 -23.50 -14.07 -30.98
N GLU A 66 -22.66 -14.72 -31.77
CA GLU A 66 -21.81 -14.04 -32.74
C GLU A 66 -22.65 -13.14 -33.65
N GLY A 67 -22.23 -11.87 -33.80
CA GLY A 67 -22.94 -10.84 -34.56
C GLY A 67 -24.03 -10.08 -33.79
N MET A 68 -24.42 -10.49 -32.57
CA MET A 68 -25.35 -9.72 -31.73
C MET A 68 -24.77 -8.32 -31.45
N THR A 69 -25.57 -7.26 -31.62
CA THR A 69 -25.10 -5.87 -31.51
C THR A 69 -25.65 -5.14 -30.29
N HIS A 70 -24.88 -4.17 -29.78
CA HIS A 70 -25.29 -3.20 -28.77
C HIS A 70 -25.07 -1.78 -29.28
N SER A 71 -25.97 -0.85 -28.97
CA SER A 71 -25.82 0.56 -29.36
C SER A 71 -24.93 1.30 -28.37
N VAL A 72 -23.90 1.99 -28.88
CA VAL A 72 -22.92 2.72 -28.07
C VAL A 72 -22.90 4.18 -28.50
N LYS A 73 -23.21 5.07 -27.56
CA LYS A 73 -23.21 6.52 -27.80
C LYS A 73 -21.82 6.97 -28.27
N GLY A 74 -21.76 7.66 -29.40
CA GLY A 74 -20.52 8.16 -30.00
C GLY A 74 -19.76 7.15 -30.86
N LEU A 75 -20.05 5.85 -30.78
CA LEU A 75 -19.40 4.80 -31.58
C LEU A 75 -20.35 4.04 -32.52
N GLY A 76 -21.66 4.22 -32.40
CA GLY A 76 -22.65 3.53 -33.24
C GLY A 76 -23.01 2.16 -32.67
N LYS A 77 -22.62 1.07 -33.35
CA LYS A 77 -22.91 -0.31 -32.92
C LYS A 77 -21.63 -1.10 -32.72
N VAL A 78 -21.55 -1.83 -31.61
CA VAL A 78 -20.51 -2.84 -31.35
C VAL A 78 -21.15 -4.22 -31.39
N SER A 79 -20.39 -5.25 -31.77
CA SER A 79 -20.91 -6.61 -31.93
C SER A 79 -20.10 -7.66 -31.19
N TRP A 80 -20.78 -8.71 -30.73
CA TRP A 80 -20.13 -9.89 -30.17
C TRP A 80 -19.39 -10.66 -31.27
N GLN A 81 -18.08 -10.84 -31.10
CA GLN A 81 -17.20 -11.53 -32.06
C GLN A 81 -16.48 -12.69 -31.39
N ARG A 82 -16.25 -13.76 -32.15
CA ARG A 82 -15.53 -14.93 -31.64
C ARG A 82 -14.02 -14.70 -31.65
N HIS A 83 -13.38 -15.04 -30.55
CA HIS A 83 -11.93 -14.98 -30.39
C HIS A 83 -11.40 -16.22 -29.68
N ARG A 84 -10.20 -16.63 -30.09
CA ARG A 84 -9.47 -17.73 -29.47
C ARG A 84 -8.24 -17.17 -28.75
N ALA A 85 -8.07 -17.53 -27.49
CA ALA A 85 -6.97 -17.18 -26.60
C ALA A 85 -6.24 -18.46 -26.16
N PRO A 86 -5.29 -19.01 -26.95
CA PRO A 86 -4.69 -20.31 -26.68
C PRO A 86 -3.95 -20.41 -25.33
N ASP A 87 -3.39 -19.30 -24.87
CA ASP A 87 -2.72 -19.11 -23.58
C ASP A 87 -3.69 -18.69 -22.45
N GLY A 88 -4.98 -18.54 -22.77
CA GLY A 88 -6.01 -18.09 -21.84
C GLY A 88 -6.04 -16.58 -21.62
N VAL A 89 -5.31 -15.78 -22.42
CA VAL A 89 -5.22 -14.32 -22.30
C VAL A 89 -5.94 -13.63 -23.46
N LEU A 90 -6.81 -12.68 -23.14
CA LEU A 90 -7.44 -11.78 -24.11
C LEU A 90 -6.81 -10.38 -23.99
N ASP A 91 -6.22 -9.88 -25.08
CA ASP A 91 -5.77 -8.49 -25.23
C ASP A 91 -6.92 -7.63 -25.79
N PHE A 92 -7.71 -7.03 -24.90
CA PHE A 92 -8.81 -6.17 -25.32
C PHE A 92 -8.34 -4.93 -26.07
N VAL A 93 -7.11 -4.43 -25.89
CA VAL A 93 -6.63 -3.29 -26.69
C VAL A 93 -6.63 -3.65 -28.17
N THR A 94 -6.02 -4.78 -28.52
CA THR A 94 -5.93 -5.24 -29.91
C THR A 94 -7.31 -5.60 -30.46
N LEU A 95 -8.13 -6.29 -29.67
CA LEU A 95 -9.46 -6.71 -30.09
C LEU A 95 -10.40 -5.53 -30.34
N MET A 96 -10.44 -4.57 -29.41
CA MET A 96 -11.36 -3.43 -29.51
C MET A 96 -10.91 -2.42 -30.59
N ALA A 97 -9.60 -2.21 -30.78
CA ALA A 97 -9.07 -1.40 -31.89
C ALA A 97 -9.55 -1.93 -33.26
N LYS A 98 -9.47 -3.25 -33.45
CA LYS A 98 -9.97 -3.91 -34.65
C LYS A 98 -11.48 -3.73 -34.82
N GLN A 99 -12.26 -3.74 -33.74
CA GLN A 99 -13.72 -3.61 -33.80
C GLN A 99 -14.18 -2.21 -34.24
N VAL A 100 -13.47 -1.15 -33.84
CA VAL A 100 -13.82 0.23 -34.24
C VAL A 100 -13.06 0.73 -35.48
N GLY A 101 -12.24 -0.13 -36.10
CA GLY A 101 -11.49 0.22 -37.32
C GLY A 101 -10.34 1.20 -37.08
N GLU A 102 -9.79 1.26 -35.86
CA GLU A 102 -8.70 2.14 -35.49
C GLU A 102 -7.36 1.39 -35.39
N GLU A 103 -6.26 2.07 -35.70
CA GLU A 103 -4.92 1.54 -35.44
C GLU A 103 -4.64 1.51 -33.92
N ARG A 104 -3.95 0.47 -33.44
CA ARG A 104 -3.65 0.27 -32.02
C ARG A 104 -3.13 1.53 -31.30
N PRO A 105 -2.22 2.36 -31.86
CA PRO A 105 -1.75 3.58 -31.19
C PRO A 105 -2.82 4.66 -31.04
N LYS A 106 -3.72 4.80 -32.04
CA LYS A 106 -4.84 5.76 -32.01
C LYS A 106 -5.93 5.29 -31.06
N PHE A 107 -6.28 4.00 -31.11
CA PHE A 107 -7.22 3.38 -30.18
C PHE A 107 -6.71 3.42 -28.73
N TRP A 108 -5.38 3.37 -28.54
CA TRP A 108 -4.77 3.53 -27.22
C TRP A 108 -5.17 4.85 -26.54
N GLN A 109 -5.63 5.85 -27.33
CA GLN A 109 -6.09 7.15 -26.85
C GLN A 109 -7.57 7.17 -26.40
N LEU A 110 -8.34 6.08 -26.58
CA LEU A 110 -9.67 5.96 -25.98
C LEU A 110 -9.54 5.89 -24.45
N ARG A 111 -9.74 7.04 -23.81
CA ARG A 111 -9.71 7.18 -22.37
C ARG A 111 -10.96 6.53 -21.77
N TYR A 112 -10.74 5.56 -20.88
CA TYR A 112 -11.71 4.75 -20.14
C TYR A 112 -12.73 3.96 -20.99
N GLY A 113 -12.76 2.64 -20.81
CA GLY A 113 -13.70 1.78 -21.54
C GLY A 113 -13.97 0.45 -20.86
N LEU A 114 -15.14 -0.14 -21.13
CA LEU A 114 -15.53 -1.49 -20.70
C LEU A 114 -15.51 -2.47 -21.88
N ALA A 115 -15.15 -3.71 -21.59
CA ALA A 115 -15.18 -4.83 -22.52
C ALA A 115 -15.76 -6.04 -21.80
N TYR A 116 -16.55 -6.81 -22.53
CA TYR A 116 -17.15 -8.04 -22.03
C TYR A 116 -16.59 -9.23 -22.77
N ALA A 117 -16.33 -10.31 -22.03
CA ALA A 117 -15.93 -11.61 -22.53
C ALA A 117 -16.91 -12.67 -21.99
N TYR A 118 -17.45 -13.48 -22.89
CA TYR A 118 -18.44 -14.52 -22.58
C TYR A 118 -17.99 -15.87 -23.10
N THR A 119 -18.23 -16.91 -22.31
CA THR A 119 -17.99 -18.30 -22.70
C THR A 119 -18.91 -19.26 -21.95
N GLU A 120 -18.91 -20.51 -22.39
CA GLU A 120 -19.70 -21.59 -21.81
C GLU A 120 -18.78 -22.72 -21.35
N ILE A 121 -18.93 -23.12 -20.08
CA ILE A 121 -18.17 -24.20 -19.45
C ILE A 121 -19.08 -25.41 -19.33
N GLN A 122 -18.67 -26.54 -19.90
CA GLN A 122 -19.39 -27.80 -19.78
C GLN A 122 -18.97 -28.56 -18.51
N SER A 123 -19.94 -29.09 -17.78
CA SER A 123 -19.70 -29.96 -16.63
C SER A 123 -20.58 -31.21 -16.69
N GLU A 124 -19.96 -32.39 -16.59
CA GLU A 124 -20.66 -33.68 -16.68
C GLU A 124 -21.56 -33.97 -15.47
N ARG A 125 -21.25 -33.34 -14.33
CA ARG A 125 -21.96 -33.46 -13.06
C ARG A 125 -21.96 -32.12 -12.30
N PRO A 126 -22.84 -31.92 -11.31
CA PRO A 126 -22.67 -30.83 -10.37
C PRO A 126 -21.35 -31.00 -9.59
N GLN A 127 -20.49 -30.00 -9.59
CA GLN A 127 -19.19 -30.06 -8.89
C GLN A 127 -18.62 -28.67 -8.60
N ARG A 128 -17.71 -28.59 -7.63
CA ARG A 128 -16.91 -27.39 -7.39
C ARG A 128 -15.80 -27.28 -8.43
N ALA A 129 -15.47 -26.05 -8.80
CA ALA A 129 -14.33 -25.72 -9.64
C ALA A 129 -13.64 -24.46 -9.10
N LEU A 130 -12.32 -24.37 -9.26
CA LEU A 130 -11.59 -23.15 -8.97
C LEU A 130 -11.40 -22.37 -10.28
N LEU A 131 -11.96 -21.16 -10.34
CA LEU A 131 -11.67 -20.19 -11.39
C LEU A 131 -10.46 -19.37 -10.98
N LEU A 132 -9.42 -19.42 -11.81
CA LEU A 132 -8.25 -18.56 -11.69
C LEU A 132 -8.40 -17.43 -12.70
N LEU A 133 -8.32 -16.19 -12.23
CA LEU A 133 -8.60 -15.01 -13.04
C LEU A 133 -7.47 -14.00 -12.92
N GLY A 134 -7.24 -13.25 -13.99
CA GLY A 134 -6.39 -12.08 -14.01
C GLY A 134 -7.07 -10.98 -14.81
N SER A 135 -6.88 -9.72 -14.43
CA SER A 135 -7.34 -8.58 -15.22
C SER A 135 -6.35 -7.44 -15.16
N GLU A 136 -6.35 -6.61 -16.20
CA GLU A 136 -5.88 -5.23 -16.06
C GLU A 136 -6.99 -4.42 -15.38
N ASP A 137 -6.64 -3.64 -14.36
CA ASP A 137 -7.57 -2.82 -13.58
C ASP A 137 -8.80 -3.63 -13.07
N TRP A 138 -10.01 -3.09 -13.20
CA TRP A 138 -11.20 -3.60 -12.52
C TRP A 138 -11.86 -4.78 -13.25
N LEU A 139 -12.42 -5.71 -12.46
CA LEU A 139 -12.99 -6.98 -12.91
C LEU A 139 -14.32 -7.26 -12.20
N SER A 140 -15.34 -7.67 -12.96
CA SER A 140 -16.55 -8.31 -12.42
C SER A 140 -16.82 -9.61 -13.18
N VAL A 141 -17.23 -10.67 -12.47
CA VAL A 141 -17.44 -12.00 -13.05
C VAL A 141 -18.77 -12.58 -12.61
N TRP A 142 -19.56 -13.03 -13.57
CA TRP A 142 -20.82 -13.73 -13.34
C TRP A 142 -20.74 -15.17 -13.81
N LEU A 143 -21.24 -16.08 -12.99
CA LEU A 143 -21.45 -17.48 -13.34
C LEU A 143 -22.95 -17.77 -13.29
N ASN A 144 -23.52 -18.22 -14.41
CA ASN A 144 -24.94 -18.50 -14.55
C ASN A 144 -25.87 -17.31 -14.23
N GLY A 145 -25.35 -16.08 -14.23
CA GLY A 145 -26.08 -14.85 -13.88
C GLY A 145 -25.87 -14.40 -12.43
N GLU A 146 -25.20 -15.21 -11.60
CA GLU A 146 -24.82 -14.85 -10.24
C GLU A 146 -23.44 -14.18 -10.27
N LEU A 147 -23.32 -13.01 -9.62
CA LEU A 147 -22.05 -12.31 -9.47
C LEU A 147 -21.16 -13.08 -8.47
N VAL A 148 -20.11 -13.72 -8.96
CA VAL A 148 -19.23 -14.59 -8.16
C VAL A 148 -17.93 -13.92 -7.76
N HIS A 149 -17.53 -12.83 -8.43
CA HIS A 149 -16.30 -12.10 -8.12
C HIS A 149 -16.35 -10.64 -8.56
N GLU A 150 -15.81 -9.75 -7.73
CA GLU A 150 -15.52 -8.36 -8.10
C GLU A 150 -14.16 -7.93 -7.55
N SER A 151 -13.40 -7.17 -8.34
CA SER A 151 -12.14 -6.57 -7.92
C SER A 151 -12.02 -5.15 -8.48
N PHE A 152 -11.98 -4.16 -7.60
CA PHE A 152 -11.89 -2.74 -7.93
C PHE A 152 -10.49 -2.19 -7.66
N VAL A 153 -9.48 -2.86 -8.21
CA VAL A 153 -8.07 -2.58 -7.96
C VAL A 153 -7.39 -2.01 -9.20
N TYR A 154 -6.63 -0.93 -9.07
CA TYR A 154 -5.71 -0.49 -10.12
C TYR A 154 -4.53 -1.46 -10.20
N ARG A 155 -4.40 -2.20 -11.30
CA ARG A 155 -3.39 -3.25 -11.45
C ARG A 155 -3.08 -3.54 -12.91
N HIS A 156 -1.92 -4.12 -13.16
CA HIS A 156 -1.63 -4.75 -14.44
C HIS A 156 -2.16 -6.19 -14.46
N LEU A 157 -2.33 -6.75 -15.65
CA LEU A 157 -2.75 -8.13 -15.84
C LEU A 157 -1.68 -9.09 -15.30
N VAL A 158 -2.01 -9.77 -14.21
CA VAL A 158 -1.28 -10.92 -13.69
C VAL A 158 -2.20 -12.13 -13.79
N GLN A 159 -1.78 -13.17 -14.52
CA GLN A 159 -2.56 -14.39 -14.62
C GLN A 159 -2.71 -15.07 -13.26
N ASP A 160 -3.87 -15.68 -13.05
CA ASP A 160 -4.25 -16.37 -11.81
C ASP A 160 -4.18 -15.50 -10.55
N LYS A 161 -4.14 -14.17 -10.65
CA LYS A 161 -4.08 -13.28 -9.49
C LYS A 161 -5.24 -13.53 -8.53
N ASP A 162 -6.45 -13.57 -9.07
CA ASP A 162 -7.65 -13.91 -8.31
C ASP A 162 -7.91 -15.42 -8.36
N ALA A 163 -8.50 -15.93 -7.28
CA ALA A 163 -8.91 -17.32 -7.15
C ALA A 163 -10.30 -17.36 -6.54
N VAL A 164 -11.25 -17.95 -7.28
CA VAL A 164 -12.67 -17.92 -6.91
C VAL A 164 -13.21 -19.34 -7.01
N LEU A 165 -13.65 -19.85 -5.86
CA LEU A 165 -14.22 -21.19 -5.78
C LEU A 165 -15.70 -21.13 -6.12
N VAL A 166 -16.10 -21.79 -7.20
CA VAL A 166 -17.45 -21.73 -7.75
C VAL A 166 -18.10 -23.11 -7.82
N ASN A 167 -19.43 -23.12 -7.88
CA ASN A 167 -20.23 -24.33 -8.05
C ASN A 167 -20.76 -24.41 -9.49
N LEU A 168 -20.33 -25.43 -10.23
CA LEU A 168 -20.87 -25.73 -11.55
C LEU A 168 -22.08 -26.65 -11.43
N ARG A 169 -23.09 -26.38 -12.26
CA ARG A 169 -24.26 -27.25 -12.46
C ARG A 169 -23.90 -28.30 -13.52
N LYS A 170 -24.63 -29.43 -13.55
CA LYS A 170 -24.56 -30.36 -14.68
C LYS A 170 -24.99 -29.65 -15.98
N GLY A 171 -24.26 -29.87 -17.05
CA GLY A 171 -24.47 -29.26 -18.37
C GLY A 171 -23.72 -27.94 -18.54
N THR A 172 -24.32 -27.03 -19.31
CA THR A 172 -23.76 -25.72 -19.67
C THR A 172 -23.78 -24.75 -18.50
N ASN A 173 -22.62 -24.17 -18.18
CA ASN A 173 -22.47 -23.08 -17.23
C ASN A 173 -21.97 -21.83 -17.95
N ARG A 174 -22.63 -20.71 -17.76
CA ARG A 174 -22.36 -19.48 -18.52
C ARG A 174 -21.45 -18.57 -17.73
N LEU A 175 -20.30 -18.23 -18.28
CA LEU A 175 -19.34 -17.32 -17.66
C LEU A 175 -19.34 -16.00 -18.43
N LEU A 176 -19.63 -14.90 -17.73
CA LEU A 176 -19.49 -13.54 -18.24
C LEU A 176 -18.43 -12.82 -17.42
N VAL A 177 -17.53 -12.13 -18.10
CA VAL A 177 -16.48 -11.32 -17.50
C VAL A 177 -16.57 -9.90 -18.04
N LYS A 178 -16.55 -8.92 -17.14
CA LYS A 178 -16.45 -7.49 -17.46
C LYS A 178 -15.11 -6.96 -16.98
N VAL A 179 -14.37 -6.28 -17.85
CA VAL A 179 -13.12 -5.61 -17.49
C VAL A 179 -13.15 -4.15 -17.90
N ALA A 180 -12.74 -3.28 -16.99
CA ALA A 180 -12.58 -1.87 -17.28
C ALA A 180 -11.13 -1.48 -17.44
N ARG A 181 -10.88 -0.61 -18.41
CA ARG A 181 -9.60 0.06 -18.59
C ARG A 181 -9.63 1.42 -17.91
N ILE A 182 -8.64 1.68 -17.06
CA ILE A 182 -8.45 2.99 -16.43
C ILE A 182 -7.19 3.65 -16.95
N ALA A 183 -6.08 2.91 -17.00
CA ALA A 183 -4.82 3.39 -17.56
C ALA A 183 -3.98 2.21 -18.07
N GLY A 184 -3.14 2.42 -19.07
CA GLY A 184 -2.19 1.41 -19.60
C GLY A 184 -2.84 0.28 -20.41
N GLY A 185 -2.51 -0.99 -20.13
CA GLY A 185 -3.00 -2.16 -20.85
C GLY A 185 -4.52 -2.40 -20.73
N TRP A 186 -5.02 -3.46 -21.36
CA TRP A 186 -6.40 -3.89 -21.19
C TRP A 186 -6.55 -5.35 -21.58
N GLY A 187 -6.85 -6.20 -20.60
CA GLY A 187 -6.99 -7.62 -20.86
C GLY A 187 -7.50 -8.41 -19.68
N VAL A 188 -7.80 -9.67 -19.95
CA VAL A 188 -8.26 -10.65 -18.97
C VAL A 188 -7.59 -11.98 -19.24
N SER A 189 -7.34 -12.74 -18.19
CA SER A 189 -6.98 -14.14 -18.28
C SER A 189 -7.92 -14.99 -17.46
N ALA A 190 -8.27 -16.19 -17.94
CA ALA A 190 -9.02 -17.14 -17.13
C ALA A 190 -8.54 -18.58 -17.34
N LYS A 191 -8.37 -19.30 -16.23
CA LYS A 191 -8.17 -20.75 -16.19
C LYS A 191 -9.18 -21.39 -15.25
N ILE A 192 -9.45 -22.67 -15.46
CA ILE A 192 -10.32 -23.46 -14.60
C ILE A 192 -9.60 -24.72 -14.12
N VAL A 193 -9.72 -24.99 -12.83
CA VAL A 193 -9.25 -26.23 -12.20
C VAL A 193 -10.48 -27.08 -11.88
N MET A 194 -10.67 -28.15 -12.64
CA MET A 194 -11.77 -29.10 -12.47
C MET A 194 -11.41 -30.47 -13.11
N PRO A 195 -11.72 -31.61 -12.46
CA PRO A 195 -12.32 -31.74 -11.13
C PRO A 195 -11.35 -31.32 -10.00
N ILE A 196 -11.91 -30.95 -8.84
CA ILE A 196 -11.13 -30.68 -7.63
C ILE A 196 -10.73 -32.00 -6.95
N ASN A 197 -9.43 -32.32 -6.99
CA ASN A 197 -8.87 -33.56 -6.42
C ASN A 197 -7.90 -33.32 -5.24
N ARG A 198 -7.62 -32.06 -4.91
CA ARG A 198 -6.77 -31.65 -3.79
C ARG A 198 -7.53 -30.68 -2.88
N LYS A 199 -7.19 -30.65 -1.60
CA LYS A 199 -7.70 -29.67 -0.63
C LYS A 199 -7.00 -28.32 -0.79
N LEU A 200 -5.73 -28.32 -1.19
CA LEU A 200 -4.92 -27.11 -1.31
C LEU A 200 -4.50 -26.88 -2.77
N PHE A 201 -4.70 -25.67 -3.27
CA PHE A 201 -4.09 -25.21 -4.51
C PHE A 201 -2.92 -24.29 -4.18
N VAL A 202 -1.78 -24.50 -4.83
CA VAL A 202 -0.57 -23.69 -4.64
C VAL A 202 -0.29 -22.97 -5.95
N LYS A 203 -0.34 -21.64 -5.93
CA LYS A 203 -0.08 -20.84 -7.12
C LYS A 203 1.45 -20.68 -7.30
N THR A 204 2.03 -21.48 -8.17
CA THR A 204 3.50 -21.53 -8.40
C THR A 204 3.96 -20.89 -9.70
N GLU A 205 3.04 -20.52 -10.59
CA GLU A 205 3.42 -19.92 -11.87
C GLU A 205 3.95 -18.48 -11.71
N ARG A 206 5.07 -18.20 -12.40
CA ARG A 206 5.68 -16.86 -12.49
C ARG A 206 5.29 -16.22 -13.83
N TYR A 207 4.30 -15.33 -13.80
CA TYR A 207 3.75 -14.73 -15.01
C TYR A 207 4.28 -13.33 -15.33
N SER A 208 4.94 -12.65 -14.38
CA SER A 208 5.26 -11.24 -14.52
C SER A 208 6.75 -11.02 -14.82
N PRO A 209 7.09 -10.15 -15.80
CA PRO A 209 8.45 -9.63 -15.97
C PRO A 209 8.85 -8.75 -14.78
N CYS A 210 7.88 -8.30 -13.98
CA CYS A 210 8.12 -7.70 -12.69
C CYS A 210 7.84 -8.70 -11.56
N PRO A 211 8.89 -9.35 -11.00
CA PRO A 211 8.70 -10.44 -10.05
C PRO A 211 7.82 -10.13 -8.81
N PRO A 212 7.78 -8.90 -8.25
CA PRO A 212 6.90 -8.53 -7.13
C PRO A 212 5.41 -8.90 -7.27
N ASP A 213 4.86 -8.86 -8.47
CA ASP A 213 3.40 -8.84 -8.64
C ASP A 213 2.79 -10.23 -8.93
N GLY A 214 3.64 -11.25 -9.02
CA GLY A 214 3.26 -12.64 -9.26
C GLY A 214 2.55 -13.33 -8.09
N ASN A 215 2.18 -14.59 -8.30
CA ASN A 215 1.55 -15.41 -7.26
C ASN A 215 2.56 -16.10 -6.33
N MET A 216 3.84 -16.06 -6.70
CA MET A 216 4.98 -16.56 -5.95
C MET A 216 6.18 -15.63 -6.17
N PHE A 217 6.87 -15.32 -5.09
CA PHE A 217 8.12 -14.57 -5.09
C PHE A 217 9.19 -15.41 -4.40
N VAL A 218 10.20 -15.81 -5.18
CA VAL A 218 11.44 -16.40 -4.66
C VAL A 218 12.51 -15.32 -4.82
N PRO A 219 13.06 -14.76 -3.71
CA PRO A 219 14.08 -13.73 -3.79
C PRO A 219 15.34 -14.26 -4.45
N GLU A 220 16.11 -13.33 -5.02
CA GLU A 220 17.44 -13.57 -5.51
C GLU A 220 18.46 -13.37 -4.39
N ILE A 221 19.60 -14.04 -4.49
CA ILE A 221 20.71 -13.92 -3.55
C ILE A 221 21.86 -13.23 -4.27
N ARG A 222 22.49 -12.25 -3.62
CA ARG A 222 23.71 -11.65 -4.15
C ARG A 222 24.90 -12.56 -3.86
N GLU A 223 25.75 -12.77 -4.86
CA GLU A 223 26.97 -13.57 -4.75
C GLU A 223 27.78 -13.21 -3.49
N GLY A 224 28.11 -14.24 -2.71
CA GLY A 224 28.89 -14.07 -1.48
C GLY A 224 28.07 -13.82 -0.22
N GLU A 225 26.78 -13.46 -0.33
CA GLU A 225 25.93 -13.17 0.82
C GLU A 225 25.30 -14.44 1.40
N THR A 226 25.20 -14.47 2.73
CA THR A 226 24.52 -15.54 3.49
C THR A 226 23.37 -15.00 4.32
N VAL A 227 22.89 -13.80 4.01
CA VAL A 227 21.77 -13.18 4.72
C VAL A 227 20.50 -13.97 4.41
N PRO A 228 19.74 -14.43 5.41
CA PRO A 228 18.45 -15.06 5.18
C PRO A 228 17.47 -14.09 4.50
N VAL A 229 16.74 -14.58 3.50
CA VAL A 229 15.80 -13.79 2.71
C VAL A 229 14.43 -14.46 2.64
N TRP A 230 13.38 -13.65 2.70
CA TRP A 230 12.00 -14.15 2.71
C TRP A 230 11.48 -14.34 1.30
N GLY A 231 10.89 -15.51 1.02
CA GLY A 231 10.02 -15.73 -0.13
C GLY A 231 8.56 -15.87 0.32
N CYS A 232 7.66 -15.81 -0.64
CA CYS A 232 6.24 -16.08 -0.40
C CYS A 232 5.58 -16.73 -1.62
N LEU A 233 4.46 -17.40 -1.38
CA LEU A 233 3.57 -17.90 -2.44
C LEU A 233 2.12 -17.84 -1.98
N THR A 234 1.19 -17.87 -2.92
CA THR A 234 -0.25 -17.87 -2.61
C THR A 234 -0.78 -19.30 -2.55
N VAL A 235 -1.48 -19.63 -1.46
CA VAL A 235 -2.23 -20.87 -1.31
C VAL A 235 -3.74 -20.60 -1.29
N VAL A 236 -4.54 -21.55 -1.76
CA VAL A 236 -6.01 -21.48 -1.78
C VAL A 236 -6.60 -22.76 -1.20
N ASN A 237 -7.51 -22.64 -0.24
CA ASN A 237 -8.26 -23.79 0.27
C ASN A 237 -9.42 -24.13 -0.68
N MET A 238 -9.30 -25.25 -1.37
CA MET A 238 -10.32 -25.80 -2.27
C MET A 238 -11.31 -26.76 -1.58
N SER A 239 -11.05 -27.14 -0.33
CA SER A 239 -11.91 -28.04 0.43
C SER A 239 -13.16 -27.34 0.97
N GLU A 240 -14.17 -28.09 1.40
CA GLU A 240 -15.36 -27.54 2.04
C GLU A 240 -15.11 -27.14 3.51
N GLN A 241 -14.09 -27.73 4.12
CA GLN A 241 -13.75 -27.53 5.52
C GLN A 241 -12.65 -26.48 5.67
N THR A 242 -12.62 -25.81 6.81
CA THR A 242 -11.47 -24.97 7.18
C THR A 242 -10.25 -25.86 7.36
N LEU A 243 -9.16 -25.52 6.69
CA LEU A 243 -7.85 -26.11 6.96
C LEU A 243 -7.30 -25.46 8.23
N PRO A 244 -6.94 -26.20 9.30
CA PRO A 244 -6.55 -25.59 10.57
C PRO A 244 -5.20 -24.85 10.52
N PHE A 245 -4.33 -25.24 9.60
CA PHE A 245 -3.05 -24.60 9.32
C PHE A 245 -2.63 -24.90 7.88
N VAL A 246 -1.74 -24.08 7.35
CA VAL A 246 -0.93 -24.40 6.18
C VAL A 246 0.52 -24.04 6.50
N ALA A 247 1.44 -24.99 6.34
CA ALA A 247 2.86 -24.81 6.67
C ALA A 247 3.73 -24.94 5.42
N ALA A 248 4.77 -24.13 5.36
CA ALA A 248 5.86 -24.21 4.39
C ALA A 248 7.14 -24.62 5.12
N GLN A 249 7.79 -25.67 4.65
CA GLN A 249 9.08 -26.14 5.17
C GLN A 249 10.09 -26.15 4.03
N VAL A 250 11.19 -25.40 4.18
CA VAL A 250 12.37 -25.56 3.34
C VAL A 250 13.15 -26.74 3.90
N ARG A 251 13.35 -27.79 3.11
CA ARG A 251 14.19 -28.94 3.52
C ARG A 251 15.65 -28.54 3.44
N GLU A 252 16.42 -28.99 4.43
CA GLU A 252 17.88 -28.86 4.40
C GLU A 252 18.48 -29.54 3.18
N ASN A 253 19.42 -28.85 2.53
CA ASN A 253 20.27 -29.41 1.48
C ASN A 253 21.67 -28.80 1.56
N GLU A 254 22.46 -28.95 0.49
CA GLU A 254 23.84 -28.45 0.43
C GLU A 254 23.94 -26.91 0.45
N TRP A 255 22.91 -26.19 0.01
CA TRP A 255 22.89 -24.73 -0.08
C TRP A 255 22.13 -24.08 1.08
N PHE A 256 21.00 -24.65 1.49
CA PHE A 256 20.04 -24.01 2.40
C PHE A 256 19.80 -24.82 3.66
N ALA A 257 19.73 -24.12 4.80
CA ALA A 257 19.34 -24.70 6.09
C ALA A 257 17.84 -25.01 6.11
N GLU A 258 17.43 -25.95 6.97
CA GLU A 258 16.01 -26.20 7.21
C GLU A 258 15.36 -24.98 7.87
N THR A 259 14.21 -24.57 7.34
CA THR A 259 13.35 -23.54 7.93
C THR A 259 11.89 -23.98 7.85
N SER A 260 11.04 -23.48 8.74
CA SER A 260 9.62 -23.77 8.71
C SER A 260 8.81 -22.55 9.13
N GLU A 261 7.77 -22.28 8.36
CA GLU A 261 6.79 -21.22 8.59
C GLU A 261 5.38 -21.78 8.50
N GLN A 262 4.43 -21.13 9.15
CA GLN A 262 3.03 -21.53 9.07
C GLN A 262 2.10 -20.33 9.16
N ILE A 263 0.98 -20.44 8.47
CA ILE A 263 -0.19 -19.60 8.68
C ILE A 263 -1.27 -20.39 9.43
N GLY A 264 -2.16 -19.65 10.09
CA GLY A 264 -3.29 -20.23 10.82
C GLY A 264 -4.37 -20.80 9.89
N GLY A 265 -5.59 -20.88 10.43
CA GLY A 265 -6.71 -21.48 9.71
C GLY A 265 -7.04 -20.76 8.40
N LEU A 266 -7.27 -21.54 7.33
CA LEU A 266 -7.65 -21.06 6.00
C LEU A 266 -9.05 -21.59 5.67
N THR A 267 -10.04 -20.71 5.56
CA THR A 267 -11.44 -21.10 5.32
C THR A 267 -11.69 -21.52 3.87
N SER A 268 -12.80 -22.23 3.60
CA SER A 268 -13.15 -22.71 2.25
C SER A 268 -13.21 -21.56 1.24
N GLY A 269 -12.43 -21.67 0.15
CA GLY A 269 -12.31 -20.66 -0.89
C GLY A 269 -11.39 -19.49 -0.56
N GLU A 270 -10.85 -19.42 0.66
CA GLU A 270 -9.93 -18.36 1.05
C GLU A 270 -8.54 -18.57 0.43
N SER A 271 -7.93 -17.47 0.01
CA SER A 271 -6.53 -17.38 -0.38
C SER A 271 -5.71 -16.66 0.68
N SER A 272 -4.46 -17.04 0.84
CA SER A 272 -3.51 -16.30 1.67
C SER A 272 -2.09 -16.45 1.13
N GLN A 273 -1.24 -15.46 1.41
CA GLN A 273 0.20 -15.61 1.22
C GLN A 273 0.78 -16.49 2.34
N LEU A 274 1.61 -17.45 1.95
CA LEU A 274 2.39 -18.31 2.82
C LEU A 274 3.88 -17.93 2.68
N PRO A 275 4.49 -17.33 3.71
CA PRO A 275 5.92 -17.02 3.69
C PRO A 275 6.77 -18.29 3.86
N PHE A 276 8.01 -18.23 3.40
CA PHE A 276 9.06 -19.20 3.68
C PHE A 276 10.42 -18.51 3.73
N LEU A 277 11.35 -19.00 4.54
CA LEU A 277 12.66 -18.37 4.72
C LEU A 277 13.75 -19.17 3.99
N ILE A 278 14.48 -18.51 3.08
CA ILE A 278 15.66 -19.09 2.43
C ILE A 278 16.89 -18.67 3.24
N ALA A 279 17.60 -19.64 3.81
CA ALA A 279 18.76 -19.40 4.67
C ALA A 279 20.01 -20.08 4.10
N PRO A 280 20.86 -19.35 3.35
CA PRO A 280 22.10 -19.91 2.80
C PRO A 280 23.06 -20.36 3.91
N LYS A 281 23.59 -21.58 3.81
CA LYS A 281 24.55 -22.14 4.78
C LYS A 281 25.98 -21.68 4.54
N ARG A 282 26.25 -21.23 3.31
CA ARG A 282 27.55 -20.76 2.83
C ARG A 282 27.35 -19.76 1.70
N PRO A 283 28.38 -18.96 1.36
CA PRO A 283 28.42 -18.25 0.10
C PRO A 283 28.15 -19.18 -1.09
N ILE A 284 27.30 -18.73 -2.02
CA ILE A 284 26.93 -19.45 -3.25
C ILE A 284 27.39 -18.61 -4.45
N LYS A 285 27.97 -19.27 -5.45
CA LYS A 285 28.37 -18.64 -6.71
C LYS A 285 27.26 -18.68 -7.76
N PRO A 286 27.24 -17.75 -8.73
CA PRO A 286 26.24 -17.71 -9.80
C PRO A 286 26.11 -19.00 -10.64
N ASP A 287 27.21 -19.73 -10.84
CA ASP A 287 27.26 -20.95 -11.65
C ASP A 287 26.72 -22.20 -10.95
N GLU A 288 26.48 -22.15 -9.63
CA GLU A 288 26.01 -23.31 -8.86
C GLU A 288 24.53 -23.66 -9.07
N SER A 289 23.73 -22.74 -9.61
CA SER A 289 22.28 -22.96 -9.91
C SER A 289 21.48 -23.59 -8.75
N PRO A 290 21.50 -22.99 -7.54
CA PRO A 290 20.95 -23.63 -6.34
C PRO A 290 19.44 -23.90 -6.43
N ARG A 291 19.04 -25.01 -5.81
CA ARG A 291 17.65 -25.51 -5.78
C ARG A 291 17.08 -25.44 -4.37
N LEU A 292 15.87 -24.90 -4.24
CA LEU A 292 15.12 -24.82 -2.99
C LEU A 292 14.06 -25.92 -2.96
N TYR A 293 14.20 -26.87 -2.03
CA TYR A 293 13.23 -27.94 -1.81
C TYR A 293 12.18 -27.49 -0.79
N LEU A 294 11.00 -27.10 -1.29
CA LEU A 294 9.91 -26.56 -0.49
C LEU A 294 8.78 -27.58 -0.33
N VAL A 295 8.38 -27.85 0.90
CA VAL A 295 7.26 -28.72 1.25
C VAL A 295 6.12 -27.89 1.80
N ILE A 296 4.96 -27.96 1.18
CA ILE A 296 3.74 -27.32 1.67
C ILE A 296 2.82 -28.40 2.21
N ARG A 297 2.38 -28.25 3.46
CA ARG A 297 1.55 -29.25 4.14
C ARG A 297 0.38 -28.65 4.89
N THR A 298 -0.68 -29.44 4.95
CA THR A 298 -1.87 -29.22 5.79
C THR A 298 -2.39 -30.58 6.25
N THR A 299 -3.54 -30.61 6.93
CA THR A 299 -4.11 -31.85 7.48
C THR A 299 -4.45 -32.87 6.38
N GLY A 300 -3.65 -33.94 6.33
CA GLY A 300 -3.82 -35.06 5.41
C GLY A 300 -3.46 -34.74 3.96
N GLU A 301 -2.69 -33.68 3.71
CA GLU A 301 -2.18 -33.35 2.37
C GLU A 301 -0.80 -32.70 2.43
N GLN A 302 0.08 -33.09 1.50
CA GLN A 302 1.42 -32.54 1.30
C GLN A 302 1.67 -32.35 -0.21
N GLN A 303 2.39 -31.29 -0.55
CA GLN A 303 2.90 -31.01 -1.89
C GLN A 303 4.37 -30.61 -1.79
N GLU A 304 5.18 -31.05 -2.74
CA GLU A 304 6.62 -30.76 -2.78
C GLU A 304 6.95 -29.99 -4.05
N PHE A 305 7.83 -29.00 -3.90
CA PHE A 305 8.25 -28.11 -4.97
C PHE A 305 9.77 -28.03 -4.99
N ASP A 306 10.31 -28.02 -6.19
CA ASP A 306 11.73 -27.82 -6.45
C ASP A 306 11.90 -26.52 -7.24
N LEU A 307 12.29 -25.45 -6.53
CA LEU A 307 12.28 -24.09 -7.04
C LEU A 307 13.70 -23.61 -7.33
N PRO A 308 13.96 -22.99 -8.50
CA PRO A 308 15.24 -22.35 -8.75
C PRO A 308 15.39 -21.10 -7.89
N VAL A 309 16.58 -20.92 -7.31
CA VAL A 309 17.01 -19.68 -6.65
C VAL A 309 18.09 -19.04 -7.51
N THR A 310 17.86 -17.82 -7.96
CA THR A 310 18.83 -17.08 -8.77
C THR A 310 19.90 -16.48 -7.86
N VAL A 311 21.17 -16.71 -8.19
CA VAL A 311 22.31 -16.03 -7.57
C VAL A 311 22.83 -14.99 -8.55
N ARG A 312 22.81 -13.72 -8.15
CA ARG A 312 23.22 -12.56 -8.96
C ARG A 312 24.69 -12.24 -8.71
N GLN A 313 25.39 -11.81 -9.75
CA GLN A 313 26.76 -11.34 -9.63
C GLN A 313 26.83 -10.08 -8.77
N ARG A 314 28.00 -9.81 -8.20
CA ARG A 314 28.20 -8.66 -7.28
C ARG A 314 27.90 -7.30 -7.91
N ASP A 315 27.98 -7.19 -9.22
CA ASP A 315 27.79 -6.00 -10.05
C ASP A 315 26.43 -5.95 -10.76
N GLU A 316 25.49 -6.83 -10.37
CA GLU A 316 24.13 -6.85 -10.89
C GLU A 316 23.11 -6.29 -9.85
N PRO A 317 22.04 -5.61 -10.31
CA PRO A 317 20.86 -5.44 -9.48
C PRO A 317 20.24 -6.79 -9.13
N PHE A 318 19.66 -6.91 -7.94
CA PHE A 318 19.00 -8.14 -7.52
C PHE A 318 17.70 -7.88 -6.76
N PHE A 319 16.74 -8.78 -6.94
CA PHE A 319 15.48 -8.76 -6.20
C PHE A 319 15.62 -9.41 -4.83
N THR A 320 15.18 -8.72 -3.78
CA THR A 320 15.12 -9.27 -2.42
C THR A 320 13.87 -8.78 -1.71
N THR A 321 13.75 -9.02 -0.42
CA THR A 321 12.54 -8.73 0.36
C THR A 321 12.86 -8.19 1.74
N HIS A 322 11.85 -7.57 2.35
CA HIS A 322 11.74 -7.37 3.78
C HIS A 322 10.39 -7.92 4.29
N ARG A 323 10.22 -8.02 5.60
CA ARG A 323 8.96 -8.45 6.22
C ARG A 323 8.27 -7.25 6.85
N SER A 324 7.06 -6.94 6.41
CA SER A 324 6.31 -5.76 6.87
C SER A 324 5.83 -5.94 8.30
N ARG A 325 5.98 -4.90 9.13
CA ARG A 325 5.47 -4.84 10.51
C ARG A 325 3.97 -4.58 10.56
N ILE A 326 3.34 -4.20 9.45
CA ILE A 326 1.89 -3.98 9.37
C ILE A 326 1.15 -5.31 9.50
N ASP A 327 1.65 -6.38 8.89
CA ASP A 327 0.87 -7.61 8.74
C ASP A 327 1.72 -8.89 8.61
N GLY A 328 3.05 -8.76 8.73
CA GLY A 328 3.98 -9.87 8.57
C GLY A 328 4.13 -10.38 7.13
N SER A 329 3.52 -9.70 6.15
CA SER A 329 3.66 -10.03 4.73
C SER A 329 5.07 -9.78 4.22
N VAL A 330 5.45 -10.50 3.16
CA VAL A 330 6.76 -10.37 2.52
C VAL A 330 6.66 -9.32 1.43
N GLN A 331 7.39 -8.22 1.57
CA GLN A 331 7.37 -7.11 0.63
C GLN A 331 8.66 -7.08 -0.20
N PRO A 332 8.54 -7.00 -1.53
CA PRO A 332 9.69 -7.05 -2.43
C PRO A 332 10.38 -5.70 -2.61
N MET A 333 11.67 -5.74 -2.90
CA MET A 333 12.49 -4.58 -3.26
C MET A 333 13.62 -4.99 -4.20
N THR A 334 14.17 -4.04 -4.96
CA THR A 334 15.43 -4.23 -5.71
C THR A 334 16.57 -3.56 -4.96
N LEU A 335 17.73 -4.20 -4.91
CA LEU A 335 18.96 -3.61 -4.39
C LEU A 335 20.06 -3.57 -5.46
N LEU A 336 20.84 -2.50 -5.42
CA LEU A 336 22.13 -2.37 -6.09
C LEU A 336 23.16 -2.03 -5.03
N VAL A 337 24.22 -2.82 -4.98
CA VAL A 337 25.27 -2.72 -3.95
C VAL A 337 26.60 -2.63 -4.68
N PRO A 338 27.54 -1.76 -4.24
CA PRO A 338 28.87 -1.70 -4.81
C PRO A 338 29.51 -3.11 -4.91
N PRO A 339 30.14 -3.48 -6.05
CA PRO A 339 30.72 -4.81 -6.22
C PRO A 339 31.72 -5.15 -5.11
N ASP A 340 32.54 -4.15 -4.75
CA ASP A 340 33.56 -4.21 -3.71
C ASP A 340 33.10 -3.62 -2.36
N TYR A 341 31.80 -3.78 -2.02
CA TYR A 341 31.26 -3.31 -0.74
C TYR A 341 32.12 -3.75 0.45
N ASN A 342 32.57 -2.77 1.23
CA ASN A 342 33.40 -2.97 2.41
C ASN A 342 32.60 -2.70 3.69
N PRO A 343 32.35 -3.69 4.56
CA PRO A 343 31.61 -3.50 5.82
C PRO A 343 32.36 -2.65 6.87
N GLN A 344 33.54 -2.12 6.57
CA GLN A 344 34.22 -1.12 7.39
C GLN A 344 33.93 0.32 6.96
N CYS A 345 33.38 0.52 5.76
CA CYS A 345 33.03 1.83 5.21
C CYS A 345 31.52 2.07 5.30
N SER A 346 31.12 3.34 5.42
CA SER A 346 29.71 3.75 5.31
C SER A 346 29.44 4.33 3.93
N TYR A 347 28.39 3.84 3.27
CA TYR A 347 28.01 4.22 1.92
C TYR A 347 26.77 5.11 1.91
N PRO A 348 26.70 6.12 1.03
CA PRO A 348 25.44 6.76 0.69
C PRO A 348 24.35 5.78 0.25
N LEU A 349 23.10 6.15 0.55
CA LEU A 349 21.90 5.42 0.13
C LEU A 349 21.07 6.26 -0.83
N VAL A 350 20.72 5.72 -1.99
CA VAL A 350 19.71 6.30 -2.89
C VAL A 350 18.43 5.47 -2.79
N VAL A 351 17.33 6.10 -2.41
CA VAL A 351 16.00 5.50 -2.45
C VAL A 351 15.36 5.88 -3.78
N ALA A 352 15.08 4.88 -4.62
CA ALA A 352 14.56 5.06 -5.98
C ALA A 352 13.11 4.57 -6.11
N LEU A 353 12.19 5.51 -6.26
CA LEU A 353 10.75 5.26 -6.30
C LEU A 353 10.25 5.07 -7.74
N HIS A 354 9.56 3.96 -8.00
CA HIS A 354 9.05 3.62 -9.31
C HIS A 354 7.82 4.45 -9.72
N GLY A 355 7.58 4.53 -11.04
CA GLY A 355 6.36 5.09 -11.60
C GLY A 355 5.14 4.20 -11.43
N SER A 356 3.98 4.64 -11.95
CA SER A 356 2.83 3.76 -12.07
C SER A 356 3.16 2.63 -13.04
N LYS A 357 2.84 1.39 -12.66
CA LYS A 357 3.10 0.15 -13.43
C LYS A 357 4.58 -0.23 -13.59
N GLY A 358 5.52 0.58 -13.13
CA GLY A 358 6.91 0.18 -12.99
C GLY A 358 7.09 -0.43 -11.61
N CYS A 359 7.71 -1.60 -11.50
CA CYS A 359 8.25 -2.14 -10.24
C CYS A 359 9.68 -2.67 -10.45
N LEU A 360 10.24 -2.35 -11.62
CA LEU A 360 11.58 -2.68 -12.08
C LEU A 360 12.51 -1.45 -12.07
N ILE A 361 12.15 -0.34 -11.42
CA ILE A 361 12.96 0.89 -11.53
C ILE A 361 14.40 0.66 -11.07
N GLY A 362 14.63 -0.23 -10.09
CA GLY A 362 15.98 -0.63 -9.68
C GLY A 362 16.82 -1.20 -10.83
N HIS A 363 16.22 -1.98 -11.73
CA HIS A 363 16.90 -2.56 -12.89
C HIS A 363 17.17 -1.54 -14.02
N ALA A 364 16.62 -0.33 -13.92
CA ALA A 364 16.94 0.76 -14.83
C ALA A 364 18.24 1.48 -14.43
N PHE A 365 18.83 1.16 -13.27
CA PHE A 365 20.10 1.71 -12.81
C PHE A 365 21.25 0.74 -13.07
N SER A 366 22.39 1.28 -13.50
CA SER A 366 23.68 0.62 -13.39
C SER A 366 24.18 0.67 -11.93
N VAL A 367 24.89 -0.38 -11.51
CA VAL A 367 25.54 -0.42 -10.21
C VAL A 367 26.56 0.73 -10.10
N LYS A 368 26.60 1.39 -8.94
CA LYS A 368 27.52 2.49 -8.65
C LYS A 368 28.56 2.03 -7.63
N PRO A 369 29.85 2.39 -7.82
CA PRO A 369 30.91 2.00 -6.87
C PRO A 369 30.74 2.65 -5.49
N ASP A 370 30.12 3.83 -5.43
CA ASP A 370 30.04 4.64 -4.21
C ASP A 370 28.65 4.72 -3.59
N PHE A 371 27.62 4.12 -4.21
CA PHE A 371 26.24 4.23 -3.73
C PHE A 371 25.59 2.86 -3.59
N ILE A 372 24.85 2.68 -2.51
CA ILE A 372 23.83 1.64 -2.42
C ILE A 372 22.52 2.24 -2.93
N ILE A 373 21.79 1.51 -3.76
CA ILE A 373 20.49 1.93 -4.28
C ILE A 373 19.44 0.91 -3.83
N VAL A 374 18.34 1.41 -3.25
CA VAL A 374 17.16 0.60 -2.92
C VAL A 374 15.95 1.11 -3.69
N ALA A 375 15.25 0.19 -4.35
CA ALA A 375 13.97 0.47 -4.99
C ALA A 375 12.85 -0.35 -4.31
N PRO A 376 12.11 0.23 -3.36
CA PRO A 376 10.98 -0.44 -2.71
C PRO A 376 9.79 -0.59 -3.65
N HIS A 377 8.92 -1.58 -3.40
CA HIS A 377 7.67 -1.76 -4.15
C HIS A 377 6.57 -0.76 -3.75
N GLY A 378 6.68 -0.11 -2.60
CA GLY A 378 5.69 0.87 -2.12
C GLY A 378 4.29 0.28 -1.95
N ARG A 379 4.19 -1.07 -1.86
CA ARG A 379 2.96 -1.86 -1.88
C ARG A 379 2.06 -1.55 -3.07
N GLY A 380 2.68 -1.37 -4.24
CA GLY A 380 2.04 -1.12 -5.51
C GLY A 380 1.84 0.37 -5.81
N GLN A 381 0.69 0.72 -6.38
CA GLN A 381 0.42 2.06 -6.90
C GLN A 381 -0.17 3.02 -5.86
N THR A 382 0.42 3.10 -4.68
CA THR A 382 -0.11 3.85 -3.53
C THR A 382 0.16 5.36 -3.63
N GLY A 383 1.06 5.77 -4.53
CA GLY A 383 1.64 7.12 -4.52
C GLY A 383 2.54 7.36 -3.31
N TYR A 384 3.04 6.28 -2.68
CA TYR A 384 3.87 6.32 -1.47
C TYR A 384 3.16 7.07 -0.33
N ARG A 385 1.89 6.71 -0.13
CA ARG A 385 1.01 7.23 0.92
C ARG A 385 0.66 6.12 1.90
N ASP A 386 0.45 6.48 3.15
CA ASP A 386 -0.03 5.58 4.21
C ASP A 386 0.81 4.29 4.27
N PHE A 387 0.24 3.13 3.98
CA PHE A 387 0.98 1.86 4.02
C PHE A 387 2.11 1.75 2.99
N GLY A 388 2.03 2.47 1.86
CA GLY A 388 3.13 2.55 0.89
C GLY A 388 4.27 3.48 1.35
N GLU A 389 3.98 4.45 2.21
CA GLU A 389 5.01 5.26 2.89
C GLU A 389 5.75 4.42 3.94
N VAL A 390 5.02 3.59 4.69
CA VAL A 390 5.61 2.65 5.65
C VAL A 390 6.57 1.68 4.96
N ASP A 391 6.18 1.08 3.84
CA ASP A 391 7.02 0.15 3.06
C ASP A 391 8.36 0.75 2.61
N VAL A 392 8.38 2.04 2.22
CA VAL A 392 9.62 2.73 1.87
C VAL A 392 10.56 2.80 3.08
N PHE A 393 10.03 3.15 4.25
CA PHE A 393 10.84 3.22 5.46
C PHE A 393 11.28 1.84 5.95
N GLU A 394 10.44 0.81 5.85
CA GLU A 394 10.81 -0.57 6.18
C GLU A 394 11.91 -1.11 5.25
N ALA A 395 11.85 -0.79 3.96
CA ALA A 395 12.92 -1.12 3.03
C ALA A 395 14.24 -0.41 3.38
N MET A 396 14.17 0.88 3.76
CA MET A 396 15.36 1.61 4.24
C MET A 396 15.93 1.00 5.53
N GLU A 397 15.08 0.64 6.49
CA GLU A 397 15.47 -0.03 7.74
C GLU A 397 16.13 -1.38 7.46
N GLU A 398 15.58 -2.19 6.54
CA GLU A 398 16.16 -3.47 6.15
C GLU A 398 17.53 -3.30 5.48
N VAL A 399 17.70 -2.29 4.62
CA VAL A 399 19.00 -1.99 4.00
C VAL A 399 20.02 -1.55 5.05
N LYS A 400 19.63 -0.71 6.01
CA LYS A 400 20.52 -0.30 7.13
C LYS A 400 20.90 -1.47 8.03
N ARG A 401 20.04 -2.49 8.14
CA ARG A 401 20.35 -3.73 8.88
C ARG A 401 21.38 -4.59 8.16
N ARG A 402 21.36 -4.61 6.82
CA ARG A 402 22.27 -5.42 5.98
C ARG A 402 23.59 -4.73 5.67
N TYR A 403 23.58 -3.41 5.49
CA TYR A 403 24.73 -2.64 5.02
C TYR A 403 24.97 -1.39 5.86
N ARG A 404 26.22 -0.92 5.90
CA ARG A 404 26.60 0.31 6.60
C ARG A 404 26.27 1.53 5.75
N ILE A 405 25.26 2.27 6.19
CA ILE A 405 24.80 3.48 5.50
C ILE A 405 25.34 4.73 6.18
N ASP A 406 25.78 5.71 5.39
CA ASP A 406 26.03 7.07 5.85
C ASP A 406 24.69 7.81 5.94
N GLU A 407 24.18 7.99 7.16
CA GLU A 407 22.87 8.63 7.41
C GLU A 407 22.83 10.12 7.04
N ASP A 408 23.97 10.73 6.73
CA ASP A 408 24.04 12.11 6.24
C ASP A 408 24.00 12.19 4.72
N ARG A 409 23.99 11.04 4.04
CA ARG A 409 23.96 10.92 2.58
C ARG A 409 22.88 9.93 2.14
N ILE A 410 21.66 10.19 2.60
CA ILE A 410 20.45 9.50 2.12
C ILE A 410 19.76 10.41 1.09
N TYR A 411 19.64 9.93 -0.14
CA TYR A 411 19.06 10.65 -1.26
C TYR A 411 17.75 10.00 -1.72
N LEU A 412 16.89 10.79 -2.35
CA LEU A 412 15.59 10.31 -2.84
C LEU A 412 15.38 10.71 -4.29
N THR A 413 14.98 9.76 -5.12
CA THR A 413 14.65 9.98 -6.54
C THR A 413 13.48 9.10 -6.95
N GLY A 414 12.89 9.39 -8.10
CA GLY A 414 11.85 8.57 -8.68
C GLY A 414 11.21 9.23 -9.89
N HIS A 415 10.46 8.43 -10.64
CA HIS A 415 9.84 8.82 -11.91
C HIS A 415 8.31 8.81 -11.81
N SER A 416 7.63 9.80 -12.39
CA SER A 416 6.16 9.85 -12.47
C SER A 416 5.50 9.77 -11.09
N MET A 417 4.76 8.69 -10.77
CA MET A 417 4.28 8.41 -9.42
C MET A 417 5.40 8.48 -8.37
N GLY A 418 6.58 7.94 -8.67
CA GLY A 418 7.76 7.99 -7.82
C GLY A 418 8.42 9.36 -7.78
N GLY A 419 8.28 10.17 -8.82
CA GLY A 419 8.67 11.59 -8.79
C GLY A 419 7.75 12.41 -7.87
N GLY A 420 6.45 12.10 -7.88
CA GLY A 420 5.48 12.61 -6.90
C GLY A 420 5.78 12.13 -5.47
N GLY A 421 6.10 10.84 -5.31
CA GLY A 421 6.54 10.25 -4.05
C GLY A 421 7.82 10.87 -3.50
N THR A 422 8.76 11.21 -4.39
CA THR A 422 10.02 11.89 -4.04
C THR A 422 9.73 13.23 -3.38
N PHE A 423 8.92 14.08 -4.03
CA PHE A 423 8.50 15.34 -3.43
C PHE A 423 7.73 15.13 -2.13
N ARG A 424 6.79 14.18 -2.10
CA ARG A 424 5.94 13.92 -0.94
C ARG A 424 6.73 13.53 0.31
N LEU A 425 7.63 12.55 0.21
CA LEU A 425 8.41 12.11 1.37
C LEU A 425 9.43 13.18 1.78
N ALA A 426 9.97 13.95 0.82
CA ALA A 426 10.87 15.06 1.10
C ALA A 426 10.20 16.15 1.95
N VAL A 427 9.00 16.60 1.55
CA VAL A 427 8.30 17.67 2.26
C VAL A 427 7.72 17.21 3.60
N ARG A 428 7.36 15.93 3.75
CA ARG A 428 6.85 15.37 5.02
C ARG A 428 7.96 15.11 6.04
N TYR A 429 9.13 14.70 5.57
CA TYR A 429 10.25 14.31 6.42
C TYR A 429 11.53 15.03 6.01
N PRO A 430 11.56 16.38 6.05
CA PRO A 430 12.65 17.15 5.46
C PRO A 430 14.00 16.92 6.16
N HIS A 431 13.96 16.35 7.37
CA HIS A 431 15.13 16.01 8.18
C HIS A 431 15.78 14.66 7.85
N LEU A 432 15.28 13.91 6.87
CA LEU A 432 15.84 12.62 6.48
C LEU A 432 16.78 12.71 5.27
N TRP A 433 16.59 13.70 4.41
CA TRP A 433 17.13 13.70 3.05
C TRP A 433 18.30 14.67 2.90
N ALA A 434 19.37 14.20 2.25
CA ALA A 434 20.53 15.01 1.91
C ALA A 434 20.32 15.83 0.63
N ALA A 435 19.61 15.25 -0.35
CA ALA A 435 19.18 15.91 -1.58
C ALA A 435 18.11 15.03 -2.27
N ILE A 436 17.34 15.62 -3.19
CA ILE A 436 16.35 14.90 -3.98
C ILE A 436 16.50 15.15 -5.49
N ALA A 437 16.11 14.15 -6.29
CA ALA A 437 16.05 14.26 -7.74
C ALA A 437 14.72 13.71 -8.31
N PRO A 438 13.60 14.42 -8.14
CA PRO A 438 12.31 14.00 -8.70
C PRO A 438 12.31 14.12 -10.23
N MET A 439 11.60 13.21 -10.90
CA MET A 439 11.49 13.18 -12.36
C MET A 439 10.04 13.04 -12.83
N ALA A 440 9.68 13.72 -13.92
CA ALA A 440 8.39 13.61 -14.61
C ALA A 440 7.19 13.77 -13.63
N SER A 441 7.23 14.80 -12.78
CA SER A 441 6.31 14.97 -11.64
C SER A 441 5.55 16.30 -11.71
N ALA A 442 4.42 16.39 -11.03
CA ALA A 442 3.66 17.64 -10.87
C ALA A 442 4.07 18.47 -9.64
N GLY A 443 5.12 18.06 -8.93
CA GLY A 443 5.50 18.62 -7.63
C GLY A 443 4.64 18.12 -6.46
N ALA A 444 5.01 18.46 -5.23
CA ALA A 444 4.14 18.28 -4.07
C ALA A 444 2.95 19.24 -4.15
N ARG A 445 1.75 18.73 -3.84
CA ARG A 445 0.52 19.53 -3.76
C ARG A 445 -0.20 19.29 -2.42
N PRO A 446 -0.77 20.33 -1.80
CA PRO A 446 -0.80 21.73 -2.27
C PRO A 446 0.61 22.38 -2.20
N PHE A 447 0.83 23.48 -2.93
CA PHE A 447 2.19 24.01 -3.14
C PHE A 447 2.89 24.45 -1.84
N GLU A 448 2.14 24.77 -0.80
CA GLU A 448 2.65 25.11 0.53
C GLU A 448 3.57 24.04 1.11
N TRP A 449 3.40 22.76 0.73
CA TRP A 449 4.34 21.71 1.10
C TRP A 449 5.76 21.96 0.61
N LEU A 450 5.92 22.59 -0.57
CA LEU A 450 7.24 22.88 -1.13
C LEU A 450 8.04 23.88 -0.27
N ARG A 451 7.38 24.62 0.64
CA ARG A 451 8.07 25.47 1.64
C ARG A 451 9.02 24.67 2.53
N ASN A 452 8.77 23.37 2.70
CA ASN A 452 9.56 22.48 3.55
C ASN A 452 10.92 22.09 2.90
N LEU A 453 11.13 22.43 1.62
CA LEU A 453 12.37 22.12 0.90
C LEU A 453 13.53 23.08 1.19
N LEU A 454 13.39 24.02 2.14
CA LEU A 454 14.37 25.09 2.40
C LEU A 454 15.83 24.61 2.46
N HIS A 455 16.09 23.47 3.09
CA HIS A 455 17.43 22.90 3.25
C HIS A 455 17.66 21.60 2.47
N ILE A 456 16.81 21.30 1.50
CA ILE A 456 16.90 20.10 0.67
C ILE A 456 17.27 20.52 -0.76
N PRO A 457 18.55 20.41 -1.15
CA PRO A 457 18.97 20.56 -2.53
C PRO A 457 18.11 19.70 -3.45
N THR A 458 17.53 20.31 -4.47
CA THR A 458 16.56 19.67 -5.36
C THR A 458 16.97 19.82 -6.82
N LEU A 459 17.10 18.69 -7.52
CA LEU A 459 17.37 18.60 -8.96
C LEU A 459 16.16 17.99 -9.68
N PHE A 460 15.32 18.82 -10.26
CA PHE A 460 14.03 18.41 -10.82
C PHE A 460 14.10 18.28 -12.35
N TYR A 461 13.91 17.07 -12.87
CA TYR A 461 13.88 16.78 -14.30
C TYR A 461 12.45 16.63 -14.85
N HIS A 462 12.20 17.15 -16.05
CA HIS A 462 10.94 16.91 -16.77
C HIS A 462 11.15 16.92 -18.30
N GLY A 463 10.44 16.06 -19.05
CA GLY A 463 10.53 16.04 -20.51
C GLY A 463 9.61 17.10 -21.13
N SER A 464 10.07 17.85 -22.13
CA SER A 464 9.26 18.93 -22.73
C SER A 464 8.03 18.43 -23.51
N GLU A 465 8.02 17.15 -23.91
CA GLU A 465 6.93 16.48 -24.63
C GLU A 465 6.17 15.46 -23.76
N ASP A 466 6.19 15.62 -22.43
CA ASP A 466 5.45 14.74 -21.52
C ASP A 466 3.93 14.96 -21.61
N GLU A 467 3.22 14.02 -22.26
CA GLU A 467 1.76 14.02 -22.39
C GLU A 467 1.01 13.32 -21.24
N VAL A 468 1.73 12.61 -20.36
CA VAL A 468 1.13 11.84 -19.25
C VAL A 468 1.06 12.70 -18.00
N VAL A 469 2.16 13.36 -17.66
CA VAL A 469 2.23 14.42 -16.64
C VAL A 469 2.65 15.69 -17.37
N PRO A 470 1.69 16.52 -17.84
CA PRO A 470 1.98 17.69 -18.64
C PRO A 470 3.08 18.55 -18.03
N VAL A 471 4.11 18.87 -18.82
CA VAL A 471 5.29 19.67 -18.39
C VAL A 471 4.90 20.98 -17.70
N GLN A 472 3.75 21.55 -18.05
CA GLN A 472 3.22 22.74 -17.40
C GLN A 472 3.05 22.57 -15.88
N MET A 473 2.64 21.38 -15.41
CA MET A 473 2.51 21.10 -13.98
C MET A 473 3.86 21.15 -13.25
N ALA A 474 4.94 20.73 -13.93
CA ALA A 474 6.30 20.83 -13.41
C ALA A 474 6.81 22.26 -13.39
N ARG A 475 6.55 23.03 -14.46
CA ARG A 475 6.87 24.46 -14.55
C ARG A 475 6.23 25.27 -13.43
N GLU A 476 4.96 25.00 -13.09
CA GLU A 476 4.28 25.63 -11.95
C GLU A 476 4.99 25.37 -10.62
N ALA A 477 5.31 24.10 -10.33
CA ALA A 477 6.01 23.72 -9.11
C ALA A 477 7.42 24.35 -9.07
N ALA A 478 8.15 24.30 -10.18
CA ALA A 478 9.47 24.90 -10.31
C ALA A 478 9.44 26.41 -10.08
N ASN A 479 8.44 27.11 -10.64
CA ASN A 479 8.25 28.55 -10.44
C ASN A 479 7.96 28.89 -8.98
N TYR A 480 7.13 28.09 -8.30
CA TYR A 480 6.88 28.27 -6.87
C TYR A 480 8.16 28.10 -6.03
N ILE A 481 8.97 27.07 -6.29
CA ILE A 481 10.24 26.85 -5.57
C ILE A 481 11.23 27.99 -5.84
N ARG A 482 11.31 28.50 -7.09
CA ARG A 482 12.14 29.66 -7.43
C ARG A 482 11.73 30.91 -6.67
N GLN A 483 10.42 31.17 -6.52
CA GLN A 483 9.91 32.30 -5.74
C GLN A 483 10.27 32.21 -4.25
N LEU A 484 10.43 31.01 -3.71
CA LEU A 484 10.91 30.80 -2.35
C LEU A 484 12.42 31.07 -2.18
N GLY A 485 13.18 31.13 -3.28
CA GLY A 485 14.62 31.41 -3.28
C GLY A 485 15.49 30.25 -2.79
N TYR A 486 15.05 29.00 -2.98
CA TYR A 486 15.72 27.80 -2.46
C TYR A 486 16.84 27.29 -3.38
N ASN A 487 17.71 26.42 -2.85
CA ASN A 487 18.72 25.70 -3.65
C ASN A 487 18.03 24.65 -4.54
N PHE A 488 17.68 25.09 -5.75
CA PHE A 488 16.82 24.36 -6.66
C PHE A 488 17.30 24.51 -8.10
N ARG A 489 17.40 23.39 -8.80
CA ARG A 489 17.71 23.30 -10.21
C ARG A 489 16.58 22.56 -10.93
N TYR A 490 16.04 23.16 -11.99
CA TYR A 490 15.01 22.56 -12.83
C TYR A 490 15.57 22.38 -14.23
N GLU A 491 15.53 21.15 -14.72
CA GLU A 491 16.02 20.73 -16.03
C GLU A 491 14.85 20.21 -16.85
N GLU A 492 14.45 21.01 -17.83
CA GLU A 492 13.50 20.60 -18.85
C GLU A 492 14.27 19.99 -20.02
N VAL A 493 14.07 18.70 -20.28
CA VAL A 493 14.83 17.95 -21.28
C VAL A 493 14.08 17.98 -22.60
N GLU A 494 14.65 18.71 -23.56
CA GLU A 494 14.02 18.98 -24.85
C GLU A 494 13.74 17.70 -25.65
N GLY A 495 12.53 17.59 -26.20
CA GLY A 495 12.08 16.48 -27.05
C GLY A 495 11.92 15.15 -26.31
N LYS A 496 11.99 15.14 -24.97
CA LYS A 496 11.79 13.90 -24.19
C LYS A 496 10.31 13.71 -23.83
N PRO A 497 9.77 12.49 -24.01
CA PRO A 497 8.39 12.15 -23.66
C PRO A 497 8.28 11.87 -22.16
N HIS A 498 7.21 11.20 -21.71
CA HIS A 498 7.05 10.85 -20.29
C HIS A 498 8.18 9.97 -19.74
N TRP A 499 8.80 9.10 -20.53
CA TRP A 499 9.89 8.20 -20.09
C TRP A 499 11.08 8.23 -21.05
N TRP A 500 12.30 8.43 -20.52
CA TRP A 500 13.54 8.41 -21.30
C TRP A 500 14.75 7.82 -20.54
N GLY A 501 14.50 7.04 -19.48
CA GLY A 501 15.52 6.54 -18.57
C GLY A 501 15.58 7.32 -17.25
N VAL A 502 16.23 6.73 -16.24
CA VAL A 502 16.37 7.30 -14.88
C VAL A 502 17.81 7.34 -14.37
N ASP A 503 18.74 6.64 -15.03
CA ASP A 503 20.14 6.56 -14.61
C ASP A 503 20.99 7.64 -15.27
N PHE A 504 20.98 8.84 -14.69
CA PHE A 504 21.75 9.97 -15.18
C PHE A 504 23.02 10.16 -14.35
N PRO A 505 24.23 10.16 -14.94
CA PRO A 505 25.48 10.42 -14.22
C PRO A 505 25.46 11.74 -13.42
N GLU A 506 24.86 12.78 -14.00
CA GLU A 506 24.73 14.09 -13.36
C GLU A 506 23.97 14.04 -12.03
N MET A 507 22.93 13.19 -11.93
CA MET A 507 22.18 13.02 -10.69
C MET A 507 23.08 12.50 -9.56
N PHE A 508 23.94 11.52 -9.85
CA PHE A 508 24.86 10.95 -8.86
C PHE A 508 25.98 11.93 -8.50
N THR A 509 26.48 12.71 -9.46
CA THR A 509 27.41 13.83 -9.20
C THR A 509 26.77 14.87 -8.27
N PHE A 510 25.52 15.24 -8.55
CA PHE A 510 24.75 16.15 -7.70
C PHE A 510 24.57 15.58 -6.29
N PHE A 511 24.18 14.31 -6.16
CA PHE A 511 24.06 13.66 -4.85
C PHE A 511 25.40 13.65 -4.10
N ALA A 512 26.50 13.25 -4.73
CA ALA A 512 27.82 13.17 -4.09
C ALA A 512 28.29 14.51 -3.48
N GLN A 513 27.85 15.64 -4.03
CA GLN A 513 28.20 16.98 -3.55
C GLN A 513 27.42 17.42 -2.30
N HIS A 514 26.33 16.74 -1.96
CA HIS A 514 25.42 17.18 -0.91
C HIS A 514 25.42 16.24 0.30
N ARG A 515 25.31 16.85 1.48
CA ARG A 515 25.09 16.19 2.77
C ARG A 515 23.87 16.81 3.45
N LYS A 516 23.19 16.00 4.24
CA LYS A 516 22.02 16.39 5.04
C LYS A 516 22.36 17.53 5.99
N THR A 517 21.54 18.58 5.95
CA THR A 517 21.55 19.64 6.96
C THR A 517 21.02 19.11 8.27
N LYS A 518 21.86 18.95 9.30
CA LYS A 518 21.46 18.34 10.58
C LYS A 518 20.72 19.32 11.50
N SER A 519 21.34 20.47 11.73
CA SER A 519 20.96 21.42 12.77
C SER A 519 20.85 22.82 12.19
N PRO A 520 19.86 23.10 11.34
CA PRO A 520 19.73 24.42 10.72
C PRO A 520 19.28 25.45 11.75
N ASP A 521 19.80 26.68 11.68
CA ASP A 521 19.33 27.79 12.54
C ASP A 521 17.93 28.27 12.15
N ARG A 522 17.51 28.03 10.91
CA ARG A 522 16.19 28.41 10.40
C ARG A 522 15.39 27.17 10.05
N ILE A 523 14.12 27.11 10.40
CA ILE A 523 13.18 26.07 9.93
C ILE A 523 11.96 26.75 9.35
N VAL A 524 11.53 26.31 8.18
CA VAL A 524 10.21 26.60 7.62
C VAL A 524 9.51 25.26 7.46
N PHE A 525 8.36 25.10 8.10
CA PHE A 525 7.63 23.86 8.09
C PHE A 525 6.13 24.10 7.98
N TRP A 526 5.49 23.43 7.04
CA TRP A 526 4.06 23.43 6.81
C TRP A 526 3.56 21.99 6.72
N THR A 527 2.46 21.68 7.39
CA THR A 527 1.85 20.35 7.29
C THR A 527 0.34 20.41 7.45
N ASN A 528 -0.38 19.66 6.62
CA ASN A 528 -1.79 19.33 6.78
C ASN A 528 -2.00 17.87 7.23
N ASP A 529 -0.91 17.15 7.48
CA ASP A 529 -0.93 15.79 8.02
C ASP A 529 -0.21 15.81 9.37
N PRO A 530 -0.98 15.78 10.48
CA PRO A 530 -0.41 15.80 11.82
C PRO A 530 0.53 14.62 12.12
N ARG A 531 0.56 13.54 11.32
CA ARG A 531 1.56 12.45 11.48
C ARG A 531 2.95 12.86 11.03
N ALA A 532 3.03 13.73 10.01
CA ALA A 532 4.26 14.35 9.55
C ALA A 532 4.44 15.67 10.30
N ASN A 533 4.83 15.60 11.57
CA ASN A 533 4.89 16.75 12.48
C ASN A 533 6.31 17.21 12.85
N ARG A 534 7.35 16.69 12.19
CA ARG A 534 8.75 17.01 12.52
C ARG A 534 9.52 17.59 11.34
N ALA A 535 10.21 18.69 11.60
CA ALA A 535 11.29 19.22 10.77
C ALA A 535 12.52 19.47 11.65
N TYR A 536 13.60 18.75 11.34
CA TYR A 536 14.90 18.79 12.04
C TYR A 536 14.73 18.62 13.55
N TRP A 537 15.16 19.62 14.33
CA TRP A 537 15.04 19.67 15.78
C TRP A 537 13.68 20.15 16.29
N LEU A 538 12.74 20.54 15.43
CA LEU A 538 11.42 21.04 15.81
C LEU A 538 10.32 20.03 15.50
N GLU A 539 9.48 19.75 16.50
CA GLU A 539 8.28 18.92 16.38
C GLU A 539 7.04 19.75 16.76
N ILE A 540 6.01 19.75 15.92
CA ILE A 540 4.67 20.23 16.26
C ILE A 540 4.03 19.15 17.14
N ALA A 541 4.12 19.33 18.44
CA ALA A 541 3.63 18.36 19.41
C ALA A 541 2.10 18.38 19.53
N ASP A 542 1.46 19.50 19.16
CA ASP A 542 0.01 19.63 19.20
C ASP A 542 -0.51 20.77 18.32
N PHE A 543 -1.70 20.56 17.74
CA PHE A 543 -2.41 21.49 16.88
C PHE A 543 -3.56 22.13 17.66
N ASP A 544 -3.95 23.36 17.28
CA ASP A 544 -5.19 23.95 17.80
C ASP A 544 -6.41 23.28 17.16
N ASP A 545 -6.37 23.06 15.85
CA ASP A 545 -7.40 22.43 15.03
C ASP A 545 -6.77 21.41 14.06
N TYR A 546 -6.98 20.11 14.35
CA TYR A 546 -6.48 19.00 13.53
C TYR A 546 -7.15 18.90 12.14
N THR A 547 -8.17 19.72 11.85
CA THR A 547 -8.82 19.78 10.54
C THR A 547 -8.18 20.80 9.59
N LYS A 548 -7.30 21.66 10.11
CA LYS A 548 -6.61 22.72 9.37
C LYS A 548 -5.11 22.42 9.26
N PRO A 549 -4.42 22.94 8.23
CA PRO A 549 -2.96 22.90 8.18
C PRO A 549 -2.34 23.71 9.33
N ALA A 550 -1.10 23.41 9.66
CA ALA A 550 -0.28 24.18 10.59
C ALA A 550 1.02 24.61 9.92
N SER A 551 1.56 25.75 10.37
CA SER A 551 2.85 26.24 9.91
C SER A 551 3.72 26.75 11.05
N VAL A 552 5.02 26.59 10.89
CA VAL A 552 6.07 27.07 11.80
C VAL A 552 7.20 27.68 10.97
N GLU A 553 7.55 28.92 11.29
CA GLU A 553 8.84 29.50 10.96
C GLU A 553 9.62 29.69 12.26
N ALA A 554 10.71 28.94 12.40
CA ALA A 554 11.60 29.04 13.55
C ALA A 554 12.93 29.65 13.12
N GLN A 555 13.47 30.56 13.92
CA GLN A 555 14.78 31.15 13.72
C GLN A 555 15.53 31.19 15.04
N VAL A 556 16.74 30.63 15.04
CA VAL A 556 17.71 30.75 16.12
C VAL A 556 18.58 31.94 15.81
N THR A 557 18.69 32.87 16.75
CA THR A 557 19.65 33.98 16.70
C THR A 557 20.48 33.99 17.96
N TRP A 558 21.66 34.60 17.90
CA TRP A 558 22.52 34.77 19.05
C TRP A 558 22.74 36.25 19.31
N ASP A 559 22.49 36.69 20.53
CA ASP A 559 22.71 38.07 20.95
C ASP A 559 23.87 38.15 21.94
N LYS A 560 24.81 39.06 21.68
CA LYS A 560 26.00 39.26 22.51
C LYS A 560 25.57 39.82 23.87
N GLY A 561 25.51 38.96 24.88
CA GLY A 561 25.19 39.32 26.26
C GLY A 561 23.81 38.84 26.76
N HIS A 562 22.92 38.40 25.87
CA HIS A 562 21.57 37.92 26.22
C HIS A 562 21.32 36.42 25.95
N GLY A 563 22.31 35.72 25.38
CA GLY A 563 22.24 34.27 25.13
C GLY A 563 21.54 33.94 23.80
N ALA A 564 21.18 32.66 23.62
CA ALA A 564 20.46 32.23 22.45
C ALA A 564 19.00 32.69 22.51
N ARG A 565 18.47 33.10 21.35
CA ARG A 565 17.07 33.49 21.16
C ARG A 565 16.44 32.59 20.11
N LEU A 566 15.28 32.04 20.44
CA LEU A 566 14.42 31.30 19.52
C LEU A 566 13.23 32.18 19.16
N ILE A 567 13.06 32.48 17.87
CA ILE A 567 11.90 33.18 17.34
C ILE A 567 11.00 32.15 16.66
N LEU A 568 9.73 32.10 17.04
CA LEU A 568 8.69 31.22 16.50
C LEU A 568 7.56 32.08 15.96
N LYS A 569 7.29 31.95 14.66
CA LYS A 569 6.05 32.42 14.04
C LYS A 569 5.24 31.21 13.64
N THR A 570 4.03 31.08 14.16
CA THR A 570 3.22 29.88 13.93
C THR A 570 1.77 30.19 13.64
N GLU A 571 1.15 29.31 12.86
CA GLU A 571 -0.29 29.27 12.61
C GLU A 571 -0.82 27.88 12.96
N ASN A 572 -1.91 27.81 13.72
CA ASN A 572 -2.57 26.55 14.14
C ASN A 572 -1.66 25.57 14.91
N VAL A 573 -0.68 26.10 15.67
CA VAL A 573 0.23 25.32 16.51
C VAL A 573 0.01 25.69 17.96
N ARG A 574 -0.29 24.67 18.77
CA ARG A 574 -0.51 24.83 20.21
C ARG A 574 0.72 24.51 21.03
N GLU A 575 1.44 23.44 20.69
CA GLU A 575 2.61 22.97 21.43
C GLU A 575 3.74 22.63 20.45
N VAL A 576 4.95 23.09 20.76
CA VAL A 576 6.17 22.66 20.09
C VAL A 576 7.08 21.91 21.05
N LYS A 577 7.78 20.91 20.52
CA LYS A 577 8.85 20.20 21.21
C LYS A 577 10.15 20.43 20.45
N LEU A 578 11.18 20.87 21.16
CA LEU A 578 12.53 21.06 20.65
C LEU A 578 13.37 19.85 21.04
N ARG A 579 13.84 19.10 20.04
CA ARG A 579 14.78 17.99 20.20
C ARG A 579 16.19 18.55 20.26
N LEU A 580 16.69 18.79 21.47
CA LEU A 580 17.99 19.46 21.67
C LEU A 580 19.18 18.63 21.14
N GLU A 581 19.03 17.32 21.00
CA GLU A 581 20.03 16.44 20.37
C GLU A 581 20.33 16.83 18.92
N ASP A 582 19.30 17.27 18.18
CA ASP A 582 19.38 17.65 16.77
C ASP A 582 19.56 19.17 16.59
N ALA A 583 19.52 19.94 17.69
CA ALA A 583 19.47 21.40 17.65
C ALA A 583 20.87 22.03 17.48
N PRO A 584 20.96 23.26 16.92
CA PRO A 584 22.18 24.06 16.95
C PRO A 584 22.70 24.24 18.38
N GLU A 585 24.01 24.37 18.54
CA GLU A 585 24.65 24.45 19.86
C GLU A 585 24.11 25.61 20.71
N ALA A 586 23.73 26.72 20.06
CA ALA A 586 23.09 27.86 20.70
C ALA A 586 21.80 27.47 21.45
N LEU A 587 20.94 26.62 20.87
CA LEU A 587 19.69 26.19 21.52
C LEU A 587 19.89 25.20 22.69
N LYS A 588 21.07 24.59 22.80
CA LYS A 588 21.37 23.63 23.89
C LYS A 588 21.75 24.31 25.19
N GLN A 589 22.16 25.59 25.10
CA GLN A 589 22.57 26.44 26.22
C GLN A 589 21.35 27.12 26.86
N LEU A 590 21.35 27.21 28.18
CA LEU A 590 20.32 27.89 28.96
C LEU A 590 20.96 29.05 29.74
N PRO A 591 20.24 30.16 29.96
CA PRO A 591 18.83 30.38 29.61
C PRO A 591 18.60 30.62 28.10
N LEU A 592 17.42 30.21 27.62
CA LEU A 592 16.96 30.43 26.23
C LEU A 592 15.78 31.40 26.24
N LEU A 593 15.88 32.50 25.48
CA LEU A 593 14.77 33.43 25.26
C LEU A 593 13.92 32.94 24.09
N ALA A 594 12.69 32.52 24.36
CA ALA A 594 11.70 32.18 23.33
C ALA A 594 10.80 33.39 23.06
N ASP A 595 10.72 33.79 21.80
CA ASP A 595 9.75 34.75 21.27
C ASP A 595 8.77 33.98 20.38
N TRP A 596 7.51 33.87 20.78
CA TRP A 596 6.48 33.15 20.04
C TRP A 596 5.34 34.10 19.70
N ASN A 597 5.17 34.40 18.41
CA ASN A 597 4.15 35.31 17.88
C ASN A 597 4.16 36.68 18.61
N GLY A 598 5.34 37.14 19.04
CA GLY A 598 5.54 38.40 19.76
C GLY A 598 5.48 38.29 21.29
N CYS A 599 5.01 37.16 21.85
CA CYS A 599 5.06 36.89 23.29
C CYS A 599 6.44 36.35 23.69
N LYS A 600 6.93 36.66 24.91
CA LYS A 600 8.25 36.18 25.36
C LYS A 600 8.17 35.24 26.55
N ALA A 601 9.08 34.27 26.59
CA ALA A 601 9.34 33.40 27.73
C ALA A 601 10.85 33.11 27.88
N VAL A 602 11.29 32.92 29.11
CA VAL A 602 12.65 32.49 29.44
C VAL A 602 12.60 31.02 29.87
N VAL A 603 13.31 30.18 29.13
CA VAL A 603 13.51 28.76 29.45
C VAL A 603 14.80 28.65 30.25
N THR A 604 14.70 28.19 31.49
CA THR A 604 15.85 28.06 32.42
C THR A 604 16.22 26.62 32.72
N GLN A 605 15.39 25.66 32.31
CA GLN A 605 15.61 24.24 32.53
C GLN A 605 15.10 23.40 31.36
N LYS A 606 15.68 22.20 31.21
CA LYS A 606 15.25 21.18 30.24
C LYS A 606 14.20 20.28 30.88
N SER A 607 13.35 19.66 30.08
CA SER A 607 12.49 18.58 30.58
C SER A 607 13.33 17.35 30.95
N THR A 608 12.74 16.42 31.71
CA THR A 608 13.38 15.19 32.20
C THR A 608 13.98 14.30 31.10
N ASN A 609 13.46 14.38 29.87
CA ASN A 609 13.98 13.69 28.68
C ASN A 609 14.96 14.52 27.83
N GLY A 610 15.47 15.64 28.36
CA GLY A 610 16.45 16.49 27.67
C GLY A 610 15.88 17.34 26.53
N SER A 611 14.56 17.43 26.37
CA SER A 611 13.89 18.30 25.39
C SER A 611 13.46 19.65 25.99
N VAL A 612 13.00 20.58 25.16
CA VAL A 612 12.26 21.76 25.61
C VAL A 612 10.86 21.70 25.01
N ARG A 613 9.84 21.87 25.84
CA ARG A 613 8.44 21.97 25.37
C ARG A 613 7.89 23.34 25.71
N LEU A 614 7.31 23.97 24.69
CA LEU A 614 6.67 25.26 24.79
C LEU A 614 5.21 25.11 24.35
N ARG A 615 4.31 25.79 25.05
CA ARG A 615 2.90 25.87 24.68
C ARG A 615 2.48 27.31 24.53
N PHE A 616 1.73 27.60 23.47
CA PHE A 616 1.22 28.93 23.20
C PHE A 616 -0.26 29.03 23.59
N GLN A 617 -0.58 30.08 24.35
CA GLN A 617 -1.96 30.49 24.62
C GLN A 617 -1.94 32.01 24.75
N ASP A 618 -2.23 32.71 23.66
CA ASP A 618 -2.15 34.17 23.58
C ASP A 618 -2.76 34.86 24.83
N PRO A 619 -2.03 35.78 25.51
CA PRO A 619 -0.67 36.26 25.25
C PRO A 619 0.40 35.62 26.17
N LEU A 620 0.26 34.32 26.46
CA LEU A 620 1.10 33.56 27.38
C LEU A 620 1.86 32.45 26.66
N ILE A 621 3.07 32.18 27.15
CA ILE A 621 3.85 31.01 26.78
C ILE A 621 4.05 30.14 28.03
N GLY A 622 3.61 28.89 27.95
CA GLY A 622 3.90 27.87 28.95
C GLY A 622 5.23 27.20 28.66
N VAL A 623 6.13 27.21 29.63
CA VAL A 623 7.38 26.42 29.62
C VAL A 623 7.17 25.18 30.47
N LEU A 624 7.37 23.98 29.91
CA LEU A 624 7.26 22.75 30.68
C LEU A 624 8.42 22.67 31.68
N VAL A 625 8.10 22.63 32.98
CA VAL A 625 9.10 22.59 34.06
C VAL A 625 9.34 21.18 34.59
N SER A 626 8.32 20.34 34.59
CA SER A 626 8.43 18.92 34.93
C SER A 626 7.29 18.12 34.31
N GLU A 627 7.56 16.85 34.02
CA GLU A 627 6.54 15.89 33.62
C GLU A 627 6.77 14.55 34.32
N ASN A 628 5.68 13.92 34.74
CA ASN A 628 5.63 12.53 35.17
C ASN A 628 4.46 11.83 34.47
N GLU A 629 4.28 10.53 34.69
CA GLU A 629 3.23 9.74 34.03
C GLU A 629 1.82 10.27 34.27
N SER A 630 1.59 10.97 35.39
CA SER A 630 0.28 11.43 35.82
C SER A 630 0.00 12.90 35.53
N SER A 631 1.03 13.74 35.38
CA SER A 631 0.93 15.20 35.37
C SER A 631 2.06 15.88 34.60
N ARG A 632 1.72 16.96 33.89
CA ARG A 632 2.66 17.94 33.33
C ARG A 632 2.50 19.27 34.07
N PHE A 633 3.61 19.90 34.42
CA PHE A 633 3.63 21.19 35.10
C PHE A 633 4.15 22.26 34.15
N TRP A 634 3.32 23.26 33.88
CA TRP A 634 3.62 24.37 32.98
C TRP A 634 3.79 25.64 33.77
N GLN A 635 4.95 26.29 33.64
CA GLN A 635 5.15 27.65 34.12
C GLN A 635 4.76 28.63 33.02
N TRP A 636 3.65 29.32 33.21
CA TRP A 636 3.14 30.29 32.25
C TRP A 636 3.82 31.64 32.45
N GLN A 637 4.28 32.21 31.35
CA GLN A 637 4.99 33.48 31.34
C GLN A 637 4.28 34.49 30.43
N ARG A 638 4.27 35.76 30.85
CA ARG A 638 3.95 36.91 30.01
C ARG A 638 5.20 37.77 29.95
N ASP A 639 5.68 38.03 28.74
CA ASP A 639 6.87 38.86 28.49
C ASP A 639 8.11 38.46 29.30
N GLY A 640 8.33 37.16 29.48
CA GLY A 640 9.46 36.59 30.24
C GLY A 640 9.26 36.56 31.75
N VAL A 641 8.13 37.06 32.27
CA VAL A 641 7.80 37.06 33.70
C VAL A 641 6.85 35.91 34.00
N ALA A 642 7.23 35.05 34.95
CA ALA A 642 6.37 33.99 35.44
C ALA A 642 5.09 34.56 36.07
N THR A 643 3.94 34.05 35.64
CA THR A 643 2.62 34.50 36.11
C THR A 643 2.00 33.50 37.07
N HIS A 644 1.94 32.23 36.66
CA HIS A 644 1.38 31.14 37.44
C HIS A 644 1.91 29.79 36.92
N VAL A 645 1.71 28.75 37.73
CA VAL A 645 2.01 27.37 37.34
C VAL A 645 0.69 26.60 37.25
N THR A 646 0.47 25.89 36.15
CA THR A 646 -0.63 24.93 36.07
C THR A 646 -0.08 23.51 36.17
N SER A 647 -0.82 22.65 36.86
CA SER A 647 -0.67 21.21 36.72
C SER A 647 -1.80 20.72 35.83
N GLU A 648 -1.44 19.94 34.81
CA GLU A 648 -2.39 19.31 33.93
C GLU A 648 -2.14 17.82 33.94
N LYS A 649 -3.19 17.04 34.19
CA LYS A 649 -3.16 15.63 33.77
C LYS A 649 -2.94 15.62 32.26
N PRO A 650 -2.03 14.79 31.72
CA PRO A 650 -1.89 14.63 30.28
C PRO A 650 -3.28 14.41 29.71
N ARG A 651 -3.81 15.39 28.97
CA ARG A 651 -5.13 15.23 28.35
C ARG A 651 -5.02 13.97 27.49
N LYS A 652 -5.90 13.00 27.69
CA LYS A 652 -6.21 12.00 26.66
C LYS A 652 -6.97 12.70 25.54
N SER A 653 -6.35 13.71 24.91
CA SER A 653 -6.81 14.24 23.64
C SER A 653 -6.96 13.03 22.75
N LEU A 654 -8.18 12.80 22.30
CA LEU A 654 -8.47 11.61 21.51
C LEU A 654 -7.69 11.67 20.19
N LYS A 655 -7.56 12.87 19.60
CA LYS A 655 -6.56 13.13 18.55
C LYS A 655 -5.20 13.58 19.08
N THR A 656 -4.14 13.00 18.52
CA THR A 656 -2.74 13.42 18.67
C THR A 656 -2.05 13.37 17.29
N PRO A 657 -0.86 13.96 17.11
CA PRO A 657 -0.09 13.81 15.87
C PRO A 657 0.09 12.34 15.44
N GLN A 658 0.27 11.44 16.42
CA GLN A 658 0.44 10.01 16.18
C GLN A 658 -0.89 9.27 15.94
N ARG A 659 -2.03 9.90 16.23
CA ARG A 659 -3.35 9.29 16.17
C ARG A 659 -4.41 10.36 15.86
N CYS A 660 -4.59 10.71 14.59
CA CYS A 660 -5.50 11.79 14.16
C CYS A 660 -6.43 11.46 12.99
N GLY A 661 -6.32 10.28 12.40
CA GLY A 661 -6.87 9.97 11.08
C GLY A 661 -6.06 10.60 9.94
N PRO A 662 -6.35 10.26 8.67
CA PRO A 662 -7.65 9.79 8.18
C PRO A 662 -7.92 8.28 8.32
N ALA A 663 -9.08 7.82 7.84
CA ALA A 663 -9.52 6.42 7.88
C ALA A 663 -8.50 5.42 7.28
N THR A 664 -7.63 5.85 6.37
CA THR A 664 -6.54 5.00 5.82
C THR A 664 -5.40 4.77 6.81
N ASP A 665 -5.33 5.51 7.91
CA ASP A 665 -4.33 5.31 8.99
C ASP A 665 -4.39 3.91 9.57
N VAL A 666 -5.56 3.27 9.55
CA VAL A 666 -5.70 1.90 10.07
C VAL A 666 -4.81 0.88 9.36
N PHE A 667 -4.31 1.20 8.17
CA PHE A 667 -3.42 0.33 7.40
C PHE A 667 -1.93 0.63 7.62
N THR A 668 -1.58 1.60 8.47
CA THR A 668 -0.17 2.00 8.69
C THR A 668 0.52 1.25 9.82
N ALA A 669 -0.20 0.39 10.52
CA ALA A 669 0.26 -0.44 11.63
C ALA A 669 -0.57 -1.74 11.69
N PRO A 670 -0.21 -2.71 12.55
CA PRO A 670 -0.99 -3.93 12.76
C PRO A 670 -2.50 -3.71 12.84
N PHE A 671 -3.25 -4.53 12.09
CA PHE A 671 -4.70 -4.47 12.10
C PHE A 671 -5.37 -5.84 11.89
N THR A 672 -6.57 -5.95 12.44
CA THR A 672 -7.46 -7.11 12.29
C THR A 672 -8.81 -6.65 11.73
N VAL A 673 -9.42 -7.47 10.87
CA VAL A 673 -10.76 -7.23 10.35
C VAL A 673 -11.75 -8.12 11.09
N ALA A 674 -12.79 -7.53 11.67
CA ALA A 674 -13.87 -8.25 12.32
C ALA A 674 -15.19 -8.01 11.57
N PHE A 675 -16.06 -9.02 11.54
CA PHE A 675 -17.35 -8.89 10.86
C PHE A 675 -18.48 -9.61 11.60
N ASP A 676 -19.68 -9.05 11.47
CA ASP A 676 -20.90 -9.63 12.00
C ASP A 676 -21.29 -10.89 11.21
N ALA A 677 -21.11 -12.06 11.82
CA ALA A 677 -21.38 -13.35 11.19
C ALA A 677 -22.86 -13.60 10.92
N THR A 678 -23.76 -12.78 11.48
CA THR A 678 -25.21 -12.86 11.23
C THR A 678 -25.65 -12.02 10.03
N SER A 679 -24.73 -11.23 9.43
CA SER A 679 -24.99 -10.37 8.28
C SER A 679 -24.19 -10.82 7.06
N GLU A 680 -24.91 -11.17 6.00
CA GLU A 680 -24.32 -11.52 4.71
C GLU A 680 -23.54 -10.34 4.11
N GLY A 681 -24.10 -9.13 4.21
CA GLY A 681 -23.46 -7.90 3.73
C GLY A 681 -22.17 -7.59 4.48
N ALA A 682 -22.13 -7.78 5.80
CA ALA A 682 -20.91 -7.58 6.60
C ALA A 682 -19.82 -8.58 6.20
N ASN A 683 -20.17 -9.85 6.06
CA ASN A 683 -19.23 -10.90 5.65
C ASN A 683 -18.66 -10.62 4.26
N LEU A 684 -19.52 -10.31 3.28
CA LEU A 684 -19.09 -10.02 1.92
C LEU A 684 -18.16 -8.79 1.86
N ALA A 685 -18.45 -7.76 2.65
CA ALA A 685 -17.61 -6.57 2.71
C ALA A 685 -16.26 -6.78 3.38
N ALA A 686 -16.21 -7.58 4.45
CA ALA A 686 -14.94 -7.95 5.07
C ALA A 686 -14.08 -8.79 4.12
N LYS A 687 -14.67 -9.75 3.40
CA LYS A 687 -13.98 -10.55 2.37
C LYS A 687 -13.47 -9.69 1.23
N GLN A 688 -14.25 -8.72 0.77
CA GLN A 688 -13.80 -7.80 -0.28
C GLN A 688 -12.61 -6.96 0.17
N LEU A 689 -12.61 -6.48 1.42
CA LEU A 689 -11.47 -5.75 1.98
C LEU A 689 -10.23 -6.65 2.07
N GLN A 690 -10.37 -7.89 2.54
CA GLN A 690 -9.28 -8.86 2.59
C GLN A 690 -8.70 -9.11 1.20
N HIS A 691 -9.56 -9.35 0.21
CA HIS A 691 -9.17 -9.56 -1.17
C HIS A 691 -8.44 -8.34 -1.75
N TRP A 692 -8.95 -7.13 -1.51
CA TRP A 692 -8.29 -5.88 -1.91
C TRP A 692 -6.91 -5.76 -1.27
N TRP A 693 -6.77 -6.00 0.04
CA TRP A 693 -5.50 -5.89 0.76
C TRP A 693 -4.45 -6.89 0.22
N GLN A 694 -4.87 -8.14 -0.02
CA GLN A 694 -4.01 -9.18 -0.57
C GLN A 694 -3.52 -8.84 -1.98
N ASN A 695 -4.42 -8.38 -2.85
CA ASN A 695 -4.10 -8.23 -4.26
C ASN A 695 -3.51 -6.87 -4.64
N TYR A 696 -3.83 -5.82 -3.90
CA TYR A 696 -3.30 -4.49 -4.15
C TYR A 696 -2.04 -4.22 -3.34
N ALA A 697 -2.05 -4.50 -2.03
CA ALA A 697 -0.98 -4.15 -1.10
C ALA A 697 -0.02 -5.32 -0.81
N LEU A 698 -0.17 -6.45 -1.53
CA LEU A 698 0.57 -7.70 -1.28
C LEU A 698 0.51 -8.12 0.20
N GLY A 699 -0.58 -7.80 0.88
CA GLY A 699 -0.70 -7.94 2.32
C GLY A 699 -1.41 -9.20 2.77
N VAL A 700 -1.40 -9.44 4.08
CA VAL A 700 -2.18 -10.50 4.72
C VAL A 700 -3.07 -9.86 5.78
N CYS A 701 -4.33 -10.26 5.89
CA CYS A 701 -5.15 -9.82 7.01
C CYS A 701 -6.09 -10.92 7.47
N LYS A 702 -6.32 -10.95 8.79
CA LYS A 702 -7.17 -11.93 9.45
C LYS A 702 -8.62 -11.45 9.49
N LEU A 703 -9.55 -12.33 9.17
CA LEU A 703 -10.98 -12.12 9.37
C LEU A 703 -11.44 -12.81 10.66
N ILE A 704 -12.08 -12.07 11.57
CA ILE A 704 -12.64 -12.60 12.81
C ILE A 704 -14.17 -12.41 12.81
N PRO A 705 -14.96 -13.50 12.77
CA PRO A 705 -16.40 -13.40 12.94
C PRO A 705 -16.75 -13.06 14.40
N PHE A 706 -17.78 -12.24 14.60
CA PHE A 706 -18.49 -12.11 15.88
C PHE A 706 -19.99 -12.23 15.65
N ARG A 707 -20.74 -12.70 16.64
CA ARG A 707 -22.19 -12.96 16.53
C ARG A 707 -23.05 -11.95 17.27
N ASN A 708 -22.48 -11.22 18.21
CA ASN A 708 -23.22 -10.30 19.07
C ASN A 708 -22.31 -9.19 19.62
N GLY A 709 -22.93 -8.22 20.30
CA GLY A 709 -22.23 -7.07 20.86
C GLY A 709 -21.30 -7.42 22.03
N GLU A 710 -21.46 -8.56 22.70
CA GLU A 710 -20.54 -8.99 23.77
C GLU A 710 -19.24 -9.52 23.19
N GLU A 711 -19.30 -10.36 22.17
CA GLU A 711 -18.11 -10.84 21.44
C GLU A 711 -17.33 -9.66 20.84
N LEU A 712 -18.01 -8.69 20.22
CA LEU A 712 -17.36 -7.48 19.71
C LEU A 712 -16.70 -6.67 20.85
N ARG A 713 -17.36 -6.52 22.00
CA ARG A 713 -16.78 -5.84 23.17
C ARG A 713 -15.53 -6.56 23.68
N LYS A 714 -15.52 -7.89 23.70
CA LYS A 714 -14.34 -8.69 24.05
C LYS A 714 -13.20 -8.46 23.06
N LEU A 715 -13.49 -8.49 21.75
CA LEU A 715 -12.51 -8.20 20.70
C LEU A 715 -11.91 -6.80 20.86
N MET A 716 -12.74 -5.79 21.10
CA MET A 716 -12.27 -4.42 21.35
C MET A 716 -11.41 -4.32 22.61
N ALA A 717 -11.79 -5.03 23.68
CA ALA A 717 -11.07 -5.01 24.95
C ALA A 717 -9.70 -5.70 24.89
N SER A 718 -9.55 -6.72 24.04
CA SER A 718 -8.30 -7.46 23.85
C SER A 718 -7.48 -7.01 22.64
N ALA A 719 -7.88 -5.93 21.96
CA ALA A 719 -7.20 -5.48 20.75
C ALA A 719 -5.96 -4.65 21.08
N ASP A 720 -4.79 -5.19 20.75
CA ASP A 720 -3.50 -4.50 20.73
C ASP A 720 -3.14 -3.94 19.34
N GLU A 721 -4.00 -4.20 18.37
CA GLU A 721 -3.89 -3.79 16.97
C GLU A 721 -5.10 -2.94 16.57
N HIS A 722 -5.02 -2.24 15.44
CA HIS A 722 -6.17 -1.54 14.86
C HIS A 722 -7.29 -2.53 14.51
N LEU A 723 -8.54 -2.12 14.68
CA LEU A 723 -9.69 -2.98 14.42
C LEU A 723 -10.59 -2.36 13.36
N ILE A 724 -10.79 -3.09 12.25
CA ILE A 724 -11.73 -2.73 11.19
C ILE A 724 -12.97 -3.60 11.33
N VAL A 725 -14.13 -3.01 11.64
CA VAL A 725 -15.35 -3.76 11.97
C VAL A 725 -16.41 -3.54 10.91
N PHE A 726 -16.92 -4.61 10.30
CA PHE A 726 -18.13 -4.59 9.47
C PHE A 726 -19.31 -5.10 10.28
N ARG A 727 -20.36 -4.29 10.47
CA ARG A 727 -21.46 -4.66 11.36
C ARG A 727 -22.83 -4.18 10.89
N LYS A 728 -23.82 -5.06 10.99
CA LYS A 728 -25.23 -4.67 10.92
C LYS A 728 -25.68 -4.12 12.27
N VAL A 729 -26.26 -2.93 12.25
CA VAL A 729 -26.64 -2.20 13.48
C VAL A 729 -28.14 -2.01 13.59
N SER A 730 -28.63 -1.89 14.82
CA SER A 730 -30.04 -1.58 15.11
C SER A 730 -30.24 -0.09 15.37
N ALA A 731 -31.48 0.38 15.23
CA ALA A 731 -31.87 1.71 15.68
C ALA A 731 -31.49 1.92 17.17
N GLY A 732 -31.00 3.11 17.50
CA GLY A 732 -30.42 3.45 18.80
C GLY A 732 -28.89 3.30 18.89
N THR A 733 -28.25 2.65 17.91
CA THR A 733 -26.78 2.55 17.87
C THR A 733 -26.15 3.92 17.60
N ARG A 734 -25.04 4.23 18.28
CA ARG A 734 -24.33 5.51 18.15
C ARG A 734 -22.82 5.32 18.05
N TYR A 735 -22.18 6.10 17.18
CA TYR A 735 -20.74 6.21 17.04
C TYR A 735 -20.37 7.69 16.98
N SER A 736 -19.86 8.24 18.09
CA SER A 736 -19.61 9.67 18.21
C SER A 736 -20.89 10.48 17.91
N GLU A 737 -20.82 11.50 17.05
CA GLU A 737 -21.97 12.32 16.65
C GLU A 737 -22.95 11.62 15.70
N ILE A 738 -22.64 10.39 15.25
CA ILE A 738 -23.47 9.60 14.32
C ILE A 738 -24.43 8.69 15.09
N ALA A 739 -25.73 8.82 14.87
CA ALA A 739 -26.76 7.98 15.48
C ALA A 739 -27.65 7.31 14.43
N PHE A 740 -27.93 6.01 14.60
CA PHE A 740 -28.85 5.26 13.74
C PHE A 740 -30.27 5.34 14.31
N GLY A 741 -31.20 5.95 13.56
CA GLY A 741 -32.63 5.96 13.87
C GLY A 741 -33.37 4.81 13.19
N ARG A 742 -34.70 4.74 13.33
CA ARG A 742 -35.50 3.70 12.66
C ARG A 742 -35.53 3.82 11.13
N ASP A 743 -35.50 5.06 10.62
CA ASP A 743 -35.66 5.38 9.19
C ASP A 743 -34.48 6.16 8.61
N GLY A 744 -33.30 6.08 9.22
CA GLY A 744 -32.12 6.78 8.73
C GLY A 744 -31.01 7.01 9.74
N VAL A 745 -30.06 7.87 9.38
CA VAL A 745 -28.87 8.21 10.16
C VAL A 745 -28.86 9.71 10.47
N PHE A 746 -28.45 10.05 11.69
CA PHE A 746 -28.27 11.43 12.14
C PHE A 746 -26.79 11.71 12.33
N LEU A 747 -26.31 12.86 11.87
CA LEU A 747 -24.99 13.41 12.16
C LEU A 747 -25.19 14.77 12.84
N GLY A 748 -25.04 14.81 14.17
CA GLY A 748 -25.40 15.98 14.95
C GLY A 748 -26.87 16.36 14.75
N LYS A 749 -27.13 17.52 14.12
CA LYS A 749 -28.49 18.00 13.78
C LYS A 749 -28.97 17.58 12.38
N GLN A 750 -28.07 17.07 11.53
CA GLN A 750 -28.41 16.67 10.17
C GLN A 750 -29.05 15.28 10.18
N ARG A 751 -30.11 15.09 9.39
CA ARG A 751 -30.79 13.80 9.21
C ARG A 751 -30.68 13.34 7.76
N PHE A 752 -30.27 12.10 7.58
CA PHE A 752 -30.25 11.39 6.32
C PHE A 752 -31.28 10.27 6.40
N SER A 753 -32.30 10.28 5.53
CA SER A 753 -33.37 9.28 5.53
C SER A 753 -33.12 8.22 4.46
N GLY A 754 -33.36 6.96 4.79
CA GLY A 754 -33.11 5.83 3.88
C GLY A 754 -32.64 4.59 4.63
N LYS A 755 -32.97 3.41 4.11
CA LYS A 755 -32.56 2.11 4.68
C LYS A 755 -31.24 1.60 4.09
N ASP A 756 -30.78 2.19 2.99
CA ASP A 756 -29.56 1.90 2.25
C ASP A 756 -28.37 2.78 2.69
N ILE A 757 -28.52 3.52 3.79
CA ILE A 757 -27.46 4.41 4.30
C ILE A 757 -26.37 3.59 4.98
N ALA A 758 -25.16 3.78 4.49
CA ALA A 758 -23.94 3.21 5.02
C ALA A 758 -23.07 4.28 5.68
N VAL A 759 -22.39 3.89 6.75
CA VAL A 759 -21.49 4.75 7.53
C VAL A 759 -20.14 4.08 7.64
N ARG A 760 -19.08 4.83 7.35
CA ARG A 760 -17.70 4.50 7.75
C ARG A 760 -17.23 5.55 8.75
N VAL A 761 -16.70 5.14 9.89
CA VAL A 761 -16.27 6.07 10.95
C VAL A 761 -15.04 5.55 11.69
N LEU A 762 -14.01 6.38 11.75
CA LEU A 762 -12.77 6.17 12.47
C LEU A 762 -12.85 6.82 13.85
N LEU A 763 -12.53 6.03 14.88
CA LEU A 763 -12.55 6.40 16.28
C LEU A 763 -11.33 5.81 17.00
N PRO A 764 -10.96 6.30 18.19
CA PRO A 764 -10.09 5.54 19.07
C PRO A 764 -10.87 4.33 19.57
N ASN A 765 -10.20 3.19 19.77
CA ASN A 765 -10.83 2.08 20.47
C ASN A 765 -11.11 2.51 21.93
N PRO A 766 -12.38 2.43 22.40
CA PRO A 766 -12.73 2.89 23.75
C PRO A 766 -12.05 2.09 24.88
N SER A 767 -11.66 0.84 24.62
CA SER A 767 -10.95 0.00 25.59
C SER A 767 -9.44 0.17 25.53
N ASN A 768 -8.89 0.45 24.35
CA ASN A 768 -7.48 0.76 24.16
C ASN A 768 -7.34 1.98 23.23
N PRO A 769 -7.36 3.22 23.75
CA PRO A 769 -7.37 4.41 22.90
C PRO A 769 -6.15 4.54 21.98
N GLN A 770 -5.06 3.80 22.22
CA GLN A 770 -3.87 3.86 21.36
C GLN A 770 -4.07 3.25 19.98
N VAL A 771 -5.07 2.38 19.81
CA VAL A 771 -5.37 1.75 18.52
C VAL A 771 -6.65 2.33 17.92
N TYR A 772 -6.69 2.37 16.58
CA TYR A 772 -7.87 2.78 15.84
C TYR A 772 -8.97 1.72 15.85
N LEU A 773 -10.21 2.20 15.86
CA LEU A 773 -11.42 1.45 15.58
C LEU A 773 -12.09 2.08 14.36
N LEU A 774 -12.06 1.40 13.22
CA LEU A 774 -12.76 1.80 12.01
C LEU A 774 -14.04 0.98 11.88
N ILE A 775 -15.18 1.61 12.13
CA ILE A 775 -16.49 0.99 12.00
C ILE A 775 -17.04 1.23 10.60
N ASN A 776 -17.45 0.15 9.94
CA ASN A 776 -18.23 0.09 8.72
C ASN A 776 -19.61 -0.47 9.09
N ALA A 777 -20.63 0.38 9.10
CA ALA A 777 -21.94 0.05 9.64
C ALA A 777 -23.09 0.43 8.71
N GLY A 778 -24.16 -0.36 8.77
CA GLY A 778 -25.44 -0.12 8.10
C GLY A 778 -26.55 -0.87 8.81
N MET A 779 -27.80 -0.44 8.63
CA MET A 779 -28.96 -1.13 9.22
C MET A 779 -29.44 -2.32 8.38
N THR A 780 -28.96 -2.41 7.14
CA THR A 780 -29.35 -3.42 6.14
C THR A 780 -28.10 -4.05 5.53
N ASP A 781 -28.27 -5.23 4.95
CA ASP A 781 -27.18 -5.89 4.22
C ASP A 781 -26.85 -5.13 2.93
N GLU A 782 -27.84 -4.48 2.32
CA GLU A 782 -27.69 -3.60 1.15
C GLU A 782 -26.75 -2.42 1.46
N ALA A 783 -26.95 -1.74 2.59
CA ALA A 783 -26.05 -0.67 3.04
C ALA A 783 -24.61 -1.16 3.27
N LEU A 784 -24.43 -2.37 3.80
CA LEU A 784 -23.10 -2.93 4.00
C LEU A 784 -22.43 -3.34 2.68
N ARG A 785 -23.20 -3.89 1.72
CA ARG A 785 -22.74 -4.18 0.37
C ARG A 785 -22.27 -2.92 -0.37
N LEU A 786 -22.87 -1.76 -0.09
CA LEU A 786 -22.38 -0.48 -0.61
C LEU A 786 -20.94 -0.17 -0.17
N LEU A 787 -20.58 -0.43 1.10
CA LEU A 787 -19.22 -0.16 1.63
C LEU A 787 -18.13 -0.98 0.94
N MET A 788 -18.49 -2.11 0.32
CA MET A 788 -17.59 -2.90 -0.53
C MET A 788 -17.12 -2.14 -1.76
N ARG A 789 -17.98 -1.25 -2.27
CA ARG A 789 -17.80 -0.49 -3.50
C ARG A 789 -17.28 0.92 -3.25
N ILE A 790 -17.20 1.34 -1.98
CA ILE A 790 -16.61 2.63 -1.58
C ILE A 790 -15.14 2.37 -1.22
N PRO A 791 -14.17 2.81 -2.05
CA PRO A 791 -12.75 2.65 -1.76
C PRO A 791 -12.37 3.23 -0.39
N MET A 792 -11.33 2.67 0.22
CA MET A 792 -10.80 3.22 1.48
C MET A 792 -10.22 4.61 1.29
N ASP A 793 -9.41 4.78 0.23
CA ASP A 793 -8.94 6.08 -0.23
C ASP A 793 -9.84 6.63 -1.35
N ILE A 794 -10.45 7.78 -1.08
CA ILE A 794 -11.31 8.47 -2.04
C ILE A 794 -10.70 9.79 -2.53
N GLY A 795 -9.39 9.98 -2.34
CA GLY A 795 -8.63 11.14 -2.80
C GLY A 795 -8.60 12.33 -1.83
N GLN A 796 -9.26 12.22 -0.68
CA GLN A 796 -9.22 13.24 0.39
C GLN A 796 -9.25 12.59 1.77
N PRO A 797 -8.56 13.14 2.78
CA PRO A 797 -8.55 12.61 4.13
C PRO A 797 -9.90 12.82 4.84
N TYR A 798 -10.44 11.76 5.45
CA TYR A 798 -11.68 11.79 6.22
C TYR A 798 -11.58 10.90 7.45
N ASP A 799 -12.33 11.24 8.49
CA ASP A 799 -12.53 10.38 9.65
C ASP A 799 -13.91 9.72 9.62
N TYR A 800 -14.89 10.33 8.96
CA TYR A 800 -16.21 9.74 8.76
C TYR A 800 -16.73 9.97 7.35
N LEU A 801 -17.58 9.05 6.90
CA LEU A 801 -18.29 9.08 5.63
C LEU A 801 -19.70 8.50 5.84
N VAL A 802 -20.70 9.19 5.31
CA VAL A 802 -22.10 8.77 5.23
C VAL A 802 -22.48 8.76 3.76
N ALA A 803 -22.91 7.62 3.25
CA ALA A 803 -23.24 7.44 1.84
C ALA A 803 -24.47 6.54 1.66
N ASN A 804 -25.07 6.60 0.49
CA ASN A 804 -26.11 5.70 0.05
C ASN A 804 -25.84 5.30 -1.42
N GLU A 805 -26.76 4.60 -2.07
CA GLU A 805 -26.56 4.11 -3.44
C GLU A 805 -26.27 5.20 -4.47
N ARG A 806 -26.57 6.47 -4.16
CA ARG A 806 -26.23 7.62 -5.01
C ARG A 806 -24.73 7.72 -5.27
N PHE A 807 -23.88 7.25 -4.35
CA PHE A 807 -22.43 7.16 -4.58
C PHE A 807 -22.09 6.31 -5.81
N LEU A 808 -22.84 5.23 -6.05
CA LEU A 808 -22.65 4.36 -7.21
C LEU A 808 -23.09 5.02 -8.53
N LYS A 809 -23.78 6.17 -8.49
CA LYS A 809 -24.25 6.94 -9.66
C LYS A 809 -23.46 8.24 -9.88
N ASP A 810 -23.15 8.93 -8.79
CA ASP A 810 -22.58 10.28 -8.83
C ASP A 810 -21.14 10.36 -8.28
N GLY A 811 -20.59 9.23 -7.82
CA GLY A 811 -19.26 9.15 -7.21
C GLY A 811 -19.19 9.99 -5.94
N LEU A 812 -18.11 10.76 -5.79
CA LEU A 812 -17.93 11.67 -4.64
C LEU A 812 -19.10 12.65 -4.44
N LYS A 813 -19.75 13.10 -5.51
CA LYS A 813 -20.92 13.99 -5.42
C LYS A 813 -22.17 13.30 -4.84
N GLY A 814 -22.18 11.97 -4.83
CA GLY A 814 -23.24 11.14 -4.24
C GLY A 814 -23.03 10.84 -2.76
N ILE A 815 -21.93 11.27 -2.15
CA ILE A 815 -21.71 11.15 -0.71
C ILE A 815 -22.65 12.11 0.02
N LEU A 816 -23.35 11.60 1.05
CA LEU A 816 -24.30 12.41 1.83
C LEU A 816 -23.58 13.33 2.81
N SER A 817 -22.51 12.84 3.44
CA SER A 817 -21.63 13.64 4.30
C SER A 817 -20.26 12.99 4.45
N ILE A 818 -19.21 13.79 4.56
CA ILE A 818 -17.84 13.35 4.80
C ILE A 818 -17.10 14.44 5.55
N GLY A 819 -16.23 14.07 6.48
CA GLY A 819 -15.44 15.06 7.19
C GLY A 819 -14.43 14.48 8.15
N ARG A 820 -13.72 15.37 8.81
CA ARG A 820 -12.79 15.05 9.89
C ARG A 820 -13.38 15.52 11.22
N TRP A 821 -13.13 14.75 12.26
CA TRP A 821 -13.55 15.11 13.59
C TRP A 821 -12.68 16.22 14.17
N SER A 822 -13.26 16.96 15.10
CA SER A 822 -12.51 17.84 15.98
C SER A 822 -11.56 17.04 16.88
N ARG A 823 -10.73 17.76 17.62
CA ARG A 823 -9.71 17.21 18.54
C ARG A 823 -10.24 16.17 19.55
N GLU A 824 -11.50 16.28 19.92
CA GLU A 824 -12.11 15.46 20.97
C GLU A 824 -12.77 14.16 20.44
N TRP A 825 -12.69 13.83 19.14
CA TRP A 825 -13.36 12.67 18.52
C TRP A 825 -14.84 12.45 18.93
N GLY A 826 -15.51 13.52 19.38
CA GLY A 826 -16.90 13.54 19.84
C GLY A 826 -17.05 13.86 21.32
N LYS A 827 -17.24 15.14 21.68
CA LYS A 827 -17.79 15.46 23.01
C LYS A 827 -19.22 14.88 23.11
N ARG A 828 -19.31 13.80 23.91
CA ARG A 828 -20.45 12.98 24.35
C ARG A 828 -21.08 12.05 23.31
#